data_AF-A0A9W7A1V0-F1
#
_entry.id   AF-A0A9W7A1V0-F1
#
_cell.length_a   1.000
_cell.length_b   1.000
_cell.length_c   1.000
_cell.angle_alpha   90.00
_cell.angle_beta   90.00
_cell.angle_gamma   90.00
#
_symmetry.space_group_name_H-M   'P 1'
#
loop_
_entity.id
_entity.type
_entity.pdbx_description
1 polymer ?
#
loop_
_entity_poly.entity_id
_entity_poly.type
_entity_poly.pdbx_seq_one_letter_code
_entity_poly.pdbx_strand_id
1 'polypeptide(L)'
;MYPPQSPPPSSSQTQTPRPSLLLPLLTFILLLTLLPPSTSSPLPKKSKLKEKCVKNLPKNLKAIEQQLCTLSLDLSPSECAKTLVKKYSGLFEDEDILEFCVSGEGKGPEGEGYECLKKLIKDKDLSPQSKLSICKTSSPTSQNYACTKSLKPPKTYSQKYKTLFCTSPHPSSIKCSNLFSKTWDEESVIKLCLNAVSDDNLECANHKNVKTHLSSDRKSKLCGVVGGEGPANCFKSCPSTLGTVACVELCENAESTGPSDCVRKIEGKIFRKLGDDNVIELCKNALNSGPGVCVNAGVGVEENSLVRLCKGGINSNAIECYKNSKGLSMKDDELKVELCVGASSNWPVKCFKESQNTMSENGKVELCKKAKSRLPAECAKAISLQFKVLEGTIQDRVVEEDVLVRVCNGVENSGVVRCFEGAGKGLGGGGLEELCGSVEDEKEGRRRGECSREGLEGGLEGGVVAKLCGGNGAEELVTAPVDCAMAAPYGFTGKDVLTLCEGAVSTGPSMCAKSVPNGFSNNQKAVLCSQASGTTPVNCLNALQNVRIEDAVNICSGATDLTVAYCVNSVTATGQTGDYINYCRNVESVSKSLELIEVDYVGEMLVPETEIFIKGRVKDQFGQVRQWDNSTWVSARIDVKGSNGATLSGGKVNVTKEGEVEFRKLNVDIEGNFTLKFYIDRGEEGGGMTGGEPAATLNLRIGQDPTEARLEGICHGLFDNFHCYAGDEHHQTNKLESLSTIPFPTSLQYLPCLDILDEAGFFVHMDDLGSLKIRSHVKIEMMATGAGLITKEMNFWERLGLPMGSSRASVKKAYFKKSLEWHPDRWVQHPHLRSKATAVFELVSEAYRGLSGCIDAEGGDPNSC
;
A
#
# COMPACT_ATOMS: atom_id res chain seq x y z
N MET A 1 16.56 -63.29 9.48
CA MET A 1 17.59 -63.81 8.55
C MET A 1 17.04 -63.76 7.14
N TYR A 2 17.41 -62.73 6.39
CA TYR A 2 17.43 -62.63 4.92
C TYR A 2 18.29 -61.40 4.60
N PRO A 3 19.35 -61.50 3.76
CA PRO A 3 20.25 -60.38 3.48
C PRO A 3 19.75 -59.53 2.28
N PRO A 4 20.17 -58.26 2.18
CA PRO A 4 19.75 -57.35 1.13
C PRO A 4 20.59 -57.47 -0.15
N GLN A 5 19.95 -57.12 -1.27
CA GLN A 5 20.45 -57.19 -2.64
C GLN A 5 21.39 -56.03 -3.01
N SER A 6 22.37 -56.35 -3.84
CA SER A 6 23.39 -55.48 -4.46
C SER A 6 22.86 -54.66 -5.66
N PRO A 7 23.49 -53.52 -6.00
CA PRO A 7 23.08 -52.65 -7.11
C PRO A 7 23.67 -53.07 -8.47
N PRO A 8 23.06 -52.65 -9.61
CA PRO A 8 23.49 -52.98 -10.97
C PRO A 8 24.51 -51.96 -11.56
N PRO A 9 25.16 -52.30 -12.71
CA PRO A 9 26.45 -51.73 -13.09
C PRO A 9 26.41 -50.52 -14.02
N SER A 10 27.52 -49.78 -13.97
CA SER A 10 27.95 -48.67 -14.81
C SER A 10 28.10 -49.01 -16.30
N SER A 11 27.68 -48.12 -17.19
CA SER A 11 28.10 -48.12 -18.59
C SER A 11 28.21 -46.71 -19.19
N SER A 12 29.10 -46.62 -20.17
CA SER A 12 29.31 -45.60 -21.21
C SER A 12 30.34 -44.46 -20.94
N GLN A 13 31.49 -44.68 -21.57
CA GLN A 13 32.52 -43.73 -21.96
C GLN A 13 31.97 -42.76 -23.04
N THR A 14 32.38 -41.49 -23.01
CA THR A 14 32.58 -40.70 -24.25
C THR A 14 33.44 -39.45 -23.99
N GLN A 15 34.69 -39.55 -24.48
CA GLN A 15 35.48 -38.55 -25.20
C GLN A 15 35.32 -37.05 -24.88
N THR A 16 36.36 -36.50 -24.26
CA THR A 16 36.72 -35.07 -24.24
C THR A 16 37.75 -34.74 -25.33
N PRO A 17 37.66 -33.60 -26.03
CA PRO A 17 38.81 -33.02 -26.71
C PRO A 17 39.40 -31.86 -25.89
N ARG A 18 40.75 -31.84 -25.78
CA ARG A 18 41.52 -30.63 -25.45
C ARG A 18 41.54 -29.70 -26.67
N PRO A 19 41.65 -28.38 -26.48
CA PRO A 19 42.97 -27.80 -26.73
C PRO A 19 43.40 -26.71 -25.74
N SER A 20 44.73 -26.57 -25.76
CA SER A 20 45.64 -25.58 -25.19
C SER A 20 45.19 -24.12 -25.34
N LEU A 21 45.53 -23.26 -24.37
CA LEU A 21 45.98 -21.88 -24.64
C LEU A 21 46.72 -21.26 -23.44
N LEU A 22 47.84 -20.64 -23.81
CA LEU A 22 48.77 -19.84 -23.02
C LEU A 22 48.18 -18.46 -22.65
N LEU A 23 48.74 -17.88 -21.58
CA LEU A 23 48.72 -16.49 -21.07
C LEU A 23 48.52 -15.35 -22.10
N PRO A 24 48.06 -14.12 -21.72
CA PRO A 24 48.65 -13.35 -20.61
C PRO A 24 47.72 -12.53 -19.68
N LEU A 25 48.14 -12.47 -18.41
CA LEU A 25 47.95 -11.35 -17.48
C LEU A 25 48.66 -10.09 -18.04
N LEU A 26 47.93 -9.02 -18.37
CA LEU A 26 48.41 -7.62 -18.32
C LEU A 26 47.33 -6.63 -18.79
N THR A 27 46.26 -6.41 -18.01
CA THR A 27 45.32 -5.27 -18.23
C THR A 27 44.37 -5.08 -17.04
N PHE A 28 44.89 -4.86 -15.83
CA PHE A 28 44.03 -4.42 -14.70
C PHE A 28 44.73 -3.46 -13.72
N ILE A 29 45.54 -2.53 -14.27
CA ILE A 29 46.04 -1.35 -13.56
C ILE A 29 45.87 -0.15 -14.49
N LEU A 30 44.63 0.32 -14.68
CA LEU A 30 44.31 1.68 -15.16
C LEU A 30 42.79 1.87 -15.20
N LEU A 31 42.17 2.11 -14.04
CA LEU A 31 40.88 2.80 -13.94
C LEU A 31 40.65 3.24 -12.50
N LEU A 32 41.34 4.32 -12.14
CA LEU A 32 40.93 5.22 -11.06
C LEU A 32 40.35 6.48 -11.71
N THR A 33 39.32 7.00 -11.05
CA THR A 33 38.65 8.31 -11.22
C THR A 33 37.44 8.35 -12.15
N LEU A 34 36.25 8.46 -11.54
CA LEU A 34 35.36 9.62 -11.62
C LEU A 34 34.14 9.36 -10.70
N LEU A 35 33.96 10.17 -9.65
CA LEU A 35 32.69 10.75 -9.11
C LEU A 35 32.91 11.36 -7.69
N PRO A 36 32.08 12.34 -7.27
CA PRO A 36 32.49 13.54 -6.50
C PRO A 36 32.19 13.45 -4.98
N PRO A 37 32.61 14.46 -4.17
CA PRO A 37 32.53 14.38 -2.71
C PRO A 37 31.14 14.78 -2.20
N SER A 38 30.61 14.05 -1.24
CA SER A 38 29.44 14.46 -0.46
C SER A 38 29.84 14.91 0.94
N THR A 39 29.23 16.03 1.30
CA THR A 39 29.54 16.94 2.40
C THR A 39 28.93 16.49 3.73
N SER A 40 29.52 17.06 4.77
CA SER A 40 29.33 16.81 6.20
C SER A 40 28.13 17.53 6.84
N SER A 41 27.52 16.85 7.83
CA SER A 41 26.90 17.38 9.09
C SER A 41 25.54 18.11 9.00
N PRO A 42 24.78 18.33 10.12
CA PRO A 42 25.04 18.04 11.55
C PRO A 42 23.88 17.43 12.39
N LEU A 43 24.25 17.03 13.63
CA LEU A 43 23.41 16.72 14.80
C LEU A 43 22.42 17.84 15.21
N PRO A 44 21.37 17.50 16.00
CA PRO A 44 21.26 18.10 17.34
C PRO A 44 20.78 17.09 18.42
N LYS A 45 21.49 16.98 19.56
CA LYS A 45 21.31 17.65 20.87
C LYS A 45 20.39 16.93 21.87
N LYS A 46 20.96 16.80 23.08
CA LYS A 46 20.50 16.18 24.33
C LYS A 46 19.25 16.83 24.93
N SER A 47 18.49 16.07 25.72
CA SER A 47 17.80 16.60 26.91
C SER A 47 17.82 15.61 28.09
N LYS A 48 18.27 16.09 29.25
CA LYS A 48 18.05 15.52 30.59
C LYS A 48 16.97 16.34 31.30
N LEU A 49 16.06 15.70 32.06
CA LEU A 49 15.49 16.06 33.40
C LEU A 49 14.28 15.13 33.65
N LYS A 50 14.31 14.15 34.57
CA LYS A 50 14.02 14.16 36.02
C LYS A 50 12.63 14.67 36.48
N GLU A 51 11.82 13.71 36.95
CA GLU A 51 11.29 13.54 38.32
C GLU A 51 10.16 14.46 38.90
N LYS A 52 9.10 13.76 39.38
CA LYS A 52 8.13 14.04 40.46
C LYS A 52 6.70 14.51 40.08
N CYS A 53 5.72 13.62 40.33
CA CYS A 53 4.79 13.82 41.45
C CYS A 53 4.26 12.48 41.99
N VAL A 54 4.22 12.40 43.31
CA VAL A 54 3.93 11.24 44.17
C VAL A 54 2.61 11.52 44.89
N LYS A 55 1.84 10.47 45.19
CA LYS A 55 0.80 10.39 46.25
C LYS A 55 -0.35 11.41 46.15
N ASN A 56 -1.53 10.93 45.76
CA ASN A 56 -2.79 11.12 46.51
C ASN A 56 -3.93 10.31 45.86
N LEU A 57 -3.95 9.00 46.13
CA LEU A 57 -5.16 8.19 46.00
C LEU A 57 -5.67 7.89 47.41
N PRO A 58 -6.88 8.36 47.80
CA PRO A 58 -7.52 7.90 49.02
C PRO A 58 -7.93 6.42 48.88
N LYS A 59 -7.64 5.64 49.92
CA LYS A 59 -7.84 4.18 50.02
C LYS A 59 -9.32 3.72 50.07
N ASN A 60 -10.28 4.55 49.65
CA ASN A 60 -11.70 4.35 49.97
C ASN A 60 -12.56 3.88 48.79
N LEU A 61 -11.97 3.56 47.63
CA LEU A 61 -12.73 3.17 46.42
C LEU A 61 -12.64 1.70 46.03
N LYS A 62 -11.97 0.85 46.83
CA LYS A 62 -12.03 -0.62 46.66
C LYS A 62 -13.21 -1.28 47.40
N ALA A 63 -14.02 -0.51 48.13
CA ALA A 63 -15.15 -1.03 48.90
C ALA A 63 -16.53 -0.81 48.25
N ILE A 64 -16.61 -0.08 47.12
CA ILE A 64 -17.89 0.25 46.46
C ILE A 64 -18.17 -0.64 45.25
N GLU A 65 -17.14 -1.29 44.68
CA GLU A 65 -17.27 -2.19 43.54
C GLU A 65 -18.01 -3.51 43.90
N GLN A 66 -17.93 -3.94 45.16
CA GLN A 66 -18.57 -5.18 45.63
C GLN A 66 -20.01 -5.02 46.14
N GLN A 67 -20.55 -3.80 46.26
CA GLN A 67 -21.93 -3.57 46.72
C GLN A 67 -22.92 -3.14 45.62
N LEU A 68 -22.44 -2.81 44.41
CA LEU A 68 -23.31 -2.40 43.30
C LEU A 68 -23.81 -3.55 42.42
N CYS A 69 -23.32 -4.78 42.63
CA CYS A 69 -23.77 -5.95 41.86
C CYS A 69 -24.83 -6.82 42.56
N THR A 70 -25.43 -6.40 43.67
CA THR A 70 -26.37 -7.26 44.43
C THR A 70 -27.70 -6.65 44.84
N LEU A 71 -28.11 -5.51 44.27
CA LEU A 71 -29.46 -4.95 44.52
C LEU A 71 -30.31 -4.88 43.25
N SER A 72 -31.13 -5.93 43.11
CA SER A 72 -32.47 -6.00 42.50
C SER A 72 -32.63 -5.77 40.98
N LEU A 73 -33.19 -6.78 40.33
CA LEU A 73 -33.28 -7.01 38.88
C LEU A 73 -34.48 -6.35 38.18
N ASP A 74 -35.19 -5.38 38.78
CA ASP A 74 -36.50 -4.94 38.25
C ASP A 74 -36.66 -3.43 38.01
N LEU A 75 -35.59 -2.64 37.84
CA LEU A 75 -35.70 -1.21 37.50
C LEU A 75 -35.32 -0.94 36.04
N SER A 76 -36.18 -0.21 35.32
CA SER A 76 -35.84 0.29 33.97
C SER A 76 -34.68 1.29 34.04
N PRO A 77 -33.83 1.42 32.99
CA PRO A 77 -32.71 2.36 32.96
C PRO A 77 -33.11 3.81 33.31
N SER A 78 -34.33 4.21 32.94
CA SER A 78 -34.88 5.55 33.21
C SER A 78 -35.24 5.80 34.69
N GLU A 79 -35.63 4.76 35.44
CA GLU A 79 -35.91 4.86 36.88
C GLU A 79 -34.63 4.77 37.72
N CYS A 80 -33.64 4.01 37.24
CA CYS A 80 -32.31 3.97 37.81
C CYS A 80 -31.64 5.35 37.73
N ALA A 81 -31.66 5.99 36.55
CA ALA A 81 -31.10 7.32 36.35
C ALA A 81 -31.78 8.39 37.22
N LYS A 82 -33.13 8.38 37.33
CA LYS A 82 -33.85 9.29 38.23
C LYS A 82 -33.48 9.11 39.70
N THR A 83 -33.28 7.86 40.13
CA THR A 83 -32.93 7.55 41.52
C THR A 83 -31.49 7.98 41.83
N LEU A 84 -30.56 7.83 40.88
CA LEU A 84 -29.18 8.30 40.98
C LEU A 84 -29.10 9.83 41.03
N VAL A 85 -29.79 10.54 40.13
CA VAL A 85 -29.84 12.01 40.10
C VAL A 85 -30.44 12.58 41.39
N LYS A 86 -31.51 11.95 41.91
CA LYS A 86 -32.18 12.42 43.13
C LYS A 86 -31.39 12.13 44.42
N LYS A 87 -30.57 11.08 44.43
CA LYS A 87 -29.82 10.64 45.64
C LYS A 87 -28.40 11.21 45.71
N TYR A 88 -27.82 11.63 44.58
CA TYR A 88 -26.43 12.09 44.47
C TYR A 88 -26.26 13.40 43.69
N SER A 89 -27.27 14.27 43.67
CA SER A 89 -27.19 15.58 43.01
C SER A 89 -25.98 16.38 43.53
N GLY A 90 -24.97 16.56 42.67
CA GLY A 90 -23.72 17.27 42.96
C GLY A 90 -22.42 16.48 42.75
N LEU A 91 -22.49 15.18 42.40
CA LEU A 91 -21.30 14.33 42.21
C LEU A 91 -21.04 13.85 40.78
N PHE A 92 -21.95 14.12 39.83
CA PHE A 92 -21.81 13.73 38.42
C PHE A 92 -22.03 14.95 37.54
N GLU A 93 -21.24 15.09 36.46
CA GLU A 93 -21.46 16.14 35.46
C GLU A 93 -22.53 15.68 34.44
N ASP A 94 -23.21 16.63 33.81
CA ASP A 94 -24.34 16.38 32.89
C ASP A 94 -23.96 15.43 31.71
N GLU A 95 -22.67 15.31 31.39
CA GLU A 95 -22.11 14.45 30.34
C GLU A 95 -22.11 12.96 30.73
N ASP A 96 -21.90 12.62 32.01
CA ASP A 96 -21.91 11.23 32.50
C ASP A 96 -23.33 10.62 32.46
N ILE A 97 -24.34 11.45 32.67
CA ILE A 97 -25.77 11.07 32.60
C ILE A 97 -26.18 10.80 31.14
N LEU A 98 -25.57 11.52 30.19
CA LEU A 98 -25.83 11.39 28.75
C LEU A 98 -25.24 10.10 28.18
N GLU A 99 -24.01 9.73 28.57
CA GLU A 99 -23.37 8.49 28.13
C GLU A 99 -24.19 7.26 28.55
N PHE A 100 -24.75 7.29 29.76
CA PHE A 100 -25.62 6.22 30.28
C PHE A 100 -26.94 6.06 29.50
N CYS A 101 -27.47 7.14 28.91
CA CYS A 101 -28.71 7.07 28.12
C CYS A 101 -28.47 6.62 26.68
N VAL A 102 -27.26 6.79 26.14
CA VAL A 102 -26.90 6.49 24.75
C VAL A 102 -26.42 5.05 24.57
N SER A 103 -25.94 4.39 25.63
CA SER A 103 -25.41 3.02 25.58
C SER A 103 -26.45 1.89 25.55
N GLY A 104 -27.75 2.20 25.49
CA GLY A 104 -28.82 1.19 25.42
C GLY A 104 -28.97 0.61 24.01
N GLU A 105 -28.35 -0.54 23.73
CA GLU A 105 -28.50 -1.24 22.45
C GLU A 105 -29.90 -1.85 22.28
N GLY A 106 -30.76 -1.18 21.51
CA GLY A 106 -32.03 -1.72 21.03
C GLY A 106 -32.20 -1.45 19.53
N LYS A 107 -32.12 -2.50 18.70
CA LYS A 107 -32.34 -2.41 17.25
C LYS A 107 -33.83 -2.36 16.93
N GLY A 108 -34.36 -1.16 16.72
CA GLY A 108 -35.70 -0.91 16.17
C GLY A 108 -35.99 0.60 16.09
N PRO A 109 -36.83 1.08 15.15
CA PRO A 109 -37.04 2.52 14.90
C PRO A 109 -37.77 3.28 16.03
N GLU A 110 -38.11 2.64 17.15
CA GLU A 110 -38.61 3.26 18.38
C GLU A 110 -37.96 2.66 19.63
N GLY A 111 -36.62 2.76 19.75
CA GLY A 111 -35.89 2.32 20.93
C GLY A 111 -36.10 3.21 22.17
N GLU A 112 -36.02 2.61 23.37
CA GLU A 112 -36.26 3.24 24.68
C GLU A 112 -35.43 4.52 24.94
N GLY A 113 -34.27 4.66 24.30
CA GLY A 113 -33.44 5.87 24.37
C GLY A 113 -34.15 7.14 23.86
N TYR A 114 -35.03 7.01 22.85
CA TYR A 114 -35.76 8.15 22.30
C TYR A 114 -36.83 8.70 23.25
N GLU A 115 -37.53 7.83 24.00
CA GLU A 115 -38.48 8.28 25.02
C GLU A 115 -37.80 8.84 26.27
N CYS A 116 -36.57 8.38 26.58
CA CYS A 116 -35.73 9.02 27.58
C CYS A 116 -35.42 10.49 27.20
N LEU A 117 -34.96 10.71 25.97
CA LEU A 117 -34.64 12.03 25.41
C LEU A 117 -35.87 12.97 25.37
N LYS A 118 -37.02 12.48 24.92
CA LYS A 118 -38.27 13.26 24.86
C LYS A 118 -38.73 13.76 26.23
N LYS A 119 -38.54 12.96 27.28
CA LYS A 119 -38.90 13.32 28.67
C LYS A 119 -37.92 14.35 29.24
N LEU A 120 -36.63 14.22 28.96
CA LEU A 120 -35.59 15.19 29.36
C LEU A 120 -35.78 16.57 28.73
N ILE A 121 -36.12 16.66 27.44
CA ILE A 121 -36.34 17.96 26.76
C ILE A 121 -37.54 18.72 27.35
N LYS A 122 -38.54 18.00 27.87
CA LYS A 122 -39.73 18.59 28.50
C LYS A 122 -39.52 18.99 29.96
N ASP A 123 -38.40 18.62 30.56
CA ASP A 123 -38.08 18.97 31.93
C ASP A 123 -37.86 20.49 32.07
N LYS A 124 -38.49 21.12 33.06
CA LYS A 124 -38.41 22.57 33.25
C LYS A 124 -37.09 23.01 33.88
N ASP A 125 -36.41 22.09 34.56
CA ASP A 125 -35.21 22.41 35.33
C ASP A 125 -33.94 22.31 34.47
N LEU A 126 -34.05 21.74 33.27
CA LEU A 126 -32.97 21.72 32.27
C LEU A 126 -32.82 23.08 31.57
N SER A 127 -31.59 23.60 31.59
CA SER A 127 -31.24 24.88 30.98
C SER A 127 -31.52 24.89 29.46
N PRO A 128 -31.80 26.05 28.84
CA PRO A 128 -31.97 26.13 27.38
C PRO A 128 -30.75 25.65 26.59
N GLN A 129 -29.54 25.76 27.15
CA GLN A 129 -28.31 25.26 26.54
C GLN A 129 -28.24 23.74 26.60
N SER A 130 -28.58 23.11 27.73
CA SER A 130 -28.61 21.65 27.89
C SER A 130 -29.65 21.01 26.96
N LYS A 131 -30.82 21.63 26.81
CA LYS A 131 -31.86 21.20 25.85
C LYS A 131 -31.39 21.27 24.39
N LEU A 132 -30.57 22.26 24.05
CA LEU A 132 -30.02 22.41 22.71
C LEU A 132 -28.91 21.41 22.43
N SER A 133 -28.06 21.10 23.41
CA SER A 133 -27.04 20.04 23.32
C SER A 133 -27.68 18.66 23.12
N ILE A 134 -28.80 18.41 23.80
CA ILE A 134 -29.59 17.19 23.63
C ILE A 134 -30.13 17.02 22.18
N CYS A 135 -30.58 18.10 21.51
CA CYS A 135 -31.01 18.01 20.10
C CYS A 135 -29.84 17.76 19.13
N LYS A 136 -28.59 18.08 19.50
CA LYS A 136 -27.41 18.01 18.61
C LYS A 136 -26.79 16.61 18.50
N THR A 137 -26.99 15.73 19.48
CA THR A 137 -26.36 14.40 19.53
C THR A 137 -27.14 13.31 18.78
N SER A 138 -28.34 13.59 18.25
CA SER A 138 -29.06 12.66 17.38
C SER A 138 -28.58 12.75 15.91
N SER A 139 -28.25 11.58 15.33
CA SER A 139 -27.75 11.33 13.95
C SER A 139 -28.38 12.20 12.83
N PRO A 140 -27.65 12.49 11.73
CA PRO A 140 -28.03 13.55 10.80
C PRO A 140 -28.98 13.05 9.72
N THR A 141 -30.29 12.96 10.00
CA THR A 141 -31.34 13.08 8.97
C THR A 141 -32.70 13.35 9.60
N SER A 142 -33.45 14.31 9.02
CA SER A 142 -34.87 14.70 9.26
C SER A 142 -35.34 15.05 10.69
N GLN A 143 -34.79 14.46 11.74
CA GLN A 143 -35.22 14.61 13.14
C GLN A 143 -34.77 15.93 13.77
N ASN A 144 -33.63 16.47 13.33
CA ASN A 144 -33.10 17.77 13.79
C ASN A 144 -34.04 18.94 13.47
N TYR A 145 -34.81 18.83 12.38
CA TYR A 145 -35.76 19.86 11.95
C TYR A 145 -37.03 19.88 12.83
N ALA A 146 -37.45 18.73 13.39
CA ALA A 146 -38.59 18.64 14.30
C ALA A 146 -38.24 19.13 15.72
N CYS A 147 -37.01 18.87 16.20
CA CYS A 147 -36.51 19.33 17.50
C CYS A 147 -36.45 20.87 17.56
N THR A 148 -35.92 21.49 16.50
CA THR A 148 -35.76 22.95 16.40
C THR A 148 -37.07 23.71 16.20
N LYS A 149 -38.05 23.15 15.47
CA LYS A 149 -39.37 23.78 15.24
C LYS A 149 -40.23 23.92 16.50
N SER A 150 -39.92 23.18 17.56
CA SER A 150 -40.66 23.19 18.83
C SER A 150 -40.26 24.34 19.79
N LEU A 151 -39.22 25.11 19.44
CA LEU A 151 -38.73 26.24 20.23
C LEU A 151 -39.35 27.56 19.73
N LYS A 152 -40.30 28.14 20.49
CA LYS A 152 -40.91 29.45 20.15
C LYS A 152 -39.89 30.61 20.27
N PRO A 153 -39.84 31.57 19.33
CA PRO A 153 -38.82 32.63 19.36
C PRO A 153 -39.26 33.87 20.18
N PRO A 154 -38.34 34.51 20.93
CA PRO A 154 -38.56 35.84 21.52
C PRO A 154 -38.05 37.00 20.62
N LYS A 155 -38.56 38.21 20.89
CA LYS A 155 -38.72 39.36 19.98
C LYS A 155 -37.49 40.23 19.62
N THR A 156 -36.24 39.85 19.88
CA THR A 156 -35.09 40.76 19.61
C THR A 156 -34.07 40.16 18.64
N TYR A 157 -34.04 40.70 17.43
CA TYR A 157 -33.47 40.11 16.21
C TYR A 157 -31.95 40.34 15.97
N SER A 158 -31.32 41.38 16.56
CA SER A 158 -29.96 41.79 16.16
C SER A 158 -28.81 41.06 16.90
N GLN A 159 -28.95 40.76 18.19
CA GLN A 159 -27.85 40.12 18.95
C GLN A 159 -27.75 38.62 18.69
N LYS A 160 -28.87 37.95 18.38
CA LYS A 160 -28.92 36.48 18.35
C LYS A 160 -28.24 35.89 17.12
N TYR A 161 -28.23 36.55 15.95
CA TYR A 161 -27.49 36.05 14.79
C TYR A 161 -25.97 36.19 14.94
N LYS A 162 -25.49 37.26 15.60
CA LYS A 162 -24.10 37.34 16.06
C LYS A 162 -23.76 36.15 16.98
N THR A 163 -24.65 35.76 17.88
CA THR A 163 -24.44 34.58 18.73
C THR A 163 -24.59 33.26 17.96
N LEU A 164 -25.51 33.18 16.98
CA LEU A 164 -25.81 31.97 16.21
C LEU A 164 -24.66 31.59 15.29
N PHE A 165 -24.03 32.57 14.64
CA PHE A 165 -22.83 32.32 13.82
C PHE A 165 -21.63 32.07 14.73
N CYS A 166 -21.36 32.89 15.75
CA CYS A 166 -20.17 32.74 16.62
C CYS A 166 -20.18 31.54 17.59
N THR A 167 -21.25 30.73 17.67
CA THR A 167 -21.29 29.51 18.51
C THR A 167 -21.34 28.22 17.71
N SER A 168 -21.24 28.30 16.38
CA SER A 168 -21.01 27.13 15.52
C SER A 168 -19.53 26.75 15.57
N PRO A 169 -19.17 25.47 15.84
CA PRO A 169 -17.77 25.02 15.88
C PRO A 169 -17.11 24.93 14.50
N HIS A 170 -17.77 25.41 13.43
CA HIS A 170 -17.17 25.49 12.09
C HIS A 170 -16.21 26.69 11.99
N PRO A 171 -14.98 26.51 11.45
CA PRO A 171 -13.99 27.59 11.30
C PRO A 171 -14.47 28.84 10.55
N SER A 172 -15.48 28.69 9.69
CA SER A 172 -16.06 29.76 8.87
C SER A 172 -16.85 30.81 9.68
N SER A 173 -17.30 30.48 10.89
CA SER A 173 -18.07 31.40 11.74
C SER A 173 -17.29 32.63 12.18
N ILE A 174 -15.99 32.45 12.49
CA ILE A 174 -15.11 33.52 12.96
C ILE A 174 -14.85 34.52 11.82
N LYS A 175 -14.67 34.03 10.59
CA LYS A 175 -14.39 34.90 9.45
C LYS A 175 -15.62 35.70 8.99
N CYS A 176 -16.83 35.15 9.10
CA CYS A 176 -18.08 35.87 8.83
C CYS A 176 -18.30 37.07 9.76
N SER A 177 -17.84 37.01 11.02
CA SER A 177 -17.96 38.13 11.97
C SER A 177 -17.20 39.39 11.52
N ASN A 178 -16.10 39.23 10.76
CA ASN A 178 -15.29 40.33 10.25
C ASN A 178 -15.98 41.10 9.09
N LEU A 179 -16.94 40.49 8.38
CA LEU A 179 -17.69 41.18 7.31
C LEU A 179 -18.63 42.26 7.83
N PHE A 180 -19.07 42.16 9.09
CA PHE A 180 -19.92 43.17 9.73
C PHE A 180 -19.17 44.48 10.02
N SER A 181 -17.87 44.57 9.72
CA SER A 181 -17.08 45.79 9.86
C SER A 181 -17.18 46.69 8.61
N LYS A 182 -18.21 47.55 8.60
CA LYS A 182 -18.40 48.79 7.82
C LYS A 182 -18.63 48.77 6.29
N THR A 183 -18.47 47.68 5.53
CA THR A 183 -18.64 47.76 4.05
C THR A 183 -19.75 46.89 3.44
N TRP A 184 -20.51 46.15 4.23
CA TRP A 184 -21.59 45.29 3.74
C TRP A 184 -22.91 45.62 4.44
N ASP A 185 -24.03 45.53 3.71
CA ASP A 185 -25.35 45.54 4.35
C ASP A 185 -25.61 44.19 5.03
N GLU A 186 -26.41 44.22 6.09
CA GLU A 186 -26.67 43.06 6.94
C GLU A 186 -27.31 41.90 6.18
N GLU A 187 -28.18 42.17 5.21
CA GLU A 187 -28.88 41.16 4.43
C GLU A 187 -27.94 40.39 3.50
N SER A 188 -27.03 41.09 2.82
CA SER A 188 -26.01 40.49 1.95
C SER A 188 -25.01 39.63 2.71
N VAL A 189 -24.59 40.04 3.91
CA VAL A 189 -23.70 39.23 4.76
C VAL A 189 -24.40 37.94 5.19
N ILE A 190 -25.67 38.04 5.58
CA ILE A 190 -26.47 36.87 5.97
C ILE A 190 -26.62 35.89 4.80
N LYS A 191 -26.95 36.37 3.59
CA LYS A 191 -27.07 35.50 2.40
C LYS A 191 -25.74 34.80 2.07
N LEU A 192 -24.63 35.53 2.11
CA LEU A 192 -23.31 34.97 1.84
C LEU A 192 -22.92 33.90 2.88
N CYS A 193 -23.13 34.17 4.17
CA CYS A 193 -22.75 33.28 5.26
C CYS A 193 -23.70 32.08 5.44
N LEU A 194 -24.98 32.18 5.05
CA LEU A 194 -25.91 31.05 5.10
C LEU A 194 -25.64 30.01 4.01
N ASN A 195 -25.14 30.44 2.85
CA ASN A 195 -24.84 29.55 1.72
C ASN A 195 -23.36 29.15 1.64
N ALA A 196 -22.50 29.64 2.54
CA ALA A 196 -21.09 29.29 2.60
C ALA A 196 -20.91 27.85 3.09
N VAL A 197 -20.77 26.92 2.13
CA VAL A 197 -20.39 25.53 2.39
C VAL A 197 -18.90 25.45 2.78
N SER A 198 -18.08 26.44 2.39
CA SER A 198 -16.64 26.56 2.69
C SER A 198 -16.19 28.01 2.91
N ASP A 199 -14.95 28.18 3.40
CA ASP A 199 -14.29 29.48 3.56
C ASP A 199 -14.09 30.23 2.23
N ASP A 200 -14.22 29.54 1.10
CA ASP A 200 -13.88 30.05 -0.21
C ASP A 200 -14.86 31.13 -0.71
N ASN A 201 -16.14 31.08 -0.30
CA ASN A 201 -17.12 32.13 -0.63
C ASN A 201 -16.66 33.50 -0.09
N LEU A 202 -15.96 33.47 1.06
CA LEU A 202 -15.45 34.67 1.69
C LEU A 202 -14.19 35.20 0.99
N GLU A 203 -13.35 34.32 0.48
CA GLU A 203 -12.17 34.68 -0.31
C GLU A 203 -12.60 35.33 -1.64
N CYS A 204 -13.60 34.75 -2.32
CA CYS A 204 -14.24 35.34 -3.49
C CYS A 204 -14.75 36.76 -3.20
N ALA A 205 -15.49 36.95 -2.11
CA ALA A 205 -16.07 38.22 -1.71
C ALA A 205 -15.02 39.30 -1.35
N ASN A 206 -13.88 38.88 -0.80
CA ASN A 206 -12.77 39.76 -0.42
C ASN A 206 -11.74 40.00 -1.54
N HIS A 207 -11.83 39.27 -2.65
CA HIS A 207 -10.95 39.46 -3.78
C HIS A 207 -10.97 40.94 -4.25
N LYS A 208 -9.80 41.53 -4.48
CA LYS A 208 -9.61 42.99 -4.63
C LYS A 208 -10.59 43.64 -5.61
N ASN A 209 -10.83 43.00 -6.75
CA ASN A 209 -11.72 43.53 -7.80
C ASN A 209 -13.20 43.41 -7.46
N VAL A 210 -13.60 42.36 -6.73
CA VAL A 210 -14.98 42.20 -6.23
C VAL A 210 -15.23 43.26 -5.17
N LYS A 211 -14.26 43.45 -4.25
CA LYS A 211 -14.34 44.40 -3.14
C LYS A 211 -14.59 45.85 -3.58
N THR A 212 -13.90 46.32 -4.62
CA THR A 212 -13.94 47.74 -5.05
C THR A 212 -15.01 48.06 -6.08
N HIS A 213 -15.50 47.09 -6.86
CA HIS A 213 -16.37 47.37 -8.02
C HIS A 213 -17.83 46.94 -7.86
N LEU A 214 -18.18 46.15 -6.83
CA LEU A 214 -19.53 45.63 -6.65
C LEU A 214 -20.19 46.16 -5.37
N SER A 215 -21.50 46.44 -5.47
CA SER A 215 -22.36 46.59 -4.29
C SER A 215 -22.45 45.26 -3.55
N SER A 216 -22.73 45.32 -2.26
CA SER A 216 -22.90 44.15 -1.38
C SER A 216 -23.85 43.09 -1.97
N ASP A 217 -25.01 43.49 -2.50
CA ASP A 217 -25.97 42.58 -3.13
C ASP A 217 -25.34 41.78 -4.28
N ARG A 218 -24.59 42.46 -5.16
CA ARG A 218 -23.94 41.83 -6.31
C ARG A 218 -22.78 40.94 -5.91
N LYS A 219 -22.06 41.29 -4.83
CA LYS A 219 -21.02 40.41 -4.26
C LYS A 219 -21.63 39.13 -3.73
N SER A 220 -22.77 39.23 -3.04
CA SER A 220 -23.48 38.06 -2.52
C SER A 220 -23.99 37.16 -3.65
N LYS A 221 -24.50 37.73 -4.76
CA LYS A 221 -24.90 36.97 -5.95
C LYS A 221 -23.71 36.26 -6.61
N LEU A 222 -22.58 36.96 -6.80
CA LEU A 222 -21.41 36.39 -7.46
C LEU A 222 -20.76 35.24 -6.67
N CYS A 223 -20.63 35.38 -5.36
CA CYS A 223 -19.86 34.49 -4.49
C CYS A 223 -20.73 33.58 -3.61
N GLY A 224 -22.04 33.52 -3.85
CA GLY A 224 -23.01 32.96 -2.90
C GLY A 224 -23.28 31.46 -3.02
N VAL A 225 -22.82 30.78 -4.07
CA VAL A 225 -23.31 29.43 -4.41
C VAL A 225 -22.18 28.41 -4.59
N VAL A 226 -21.05 28.80 -5.18
CA VAL A 226 -19.93 27.89 -5.48
C VAL A 226 -18.69 28.36 -4.72
N GLY A 227 -18.09 27.44 -3.96
CA GLY A 227 -16.81 27.67 -3.29
C GLY A 227 -15.68 27.85 -4.31
N GLY A 228 -14.78 28.80 -4.05
CA GLY A 228 -13.53 28.99 -4.76
C GLY A 228 -13.31 30.44 -5.19
N GLU A 229 -12.12 30.74 -5.72
CA GLU A 229 -11.83 32.03 -6.35
C GLU A 229 -12.38 32.15 -7.79
N GLY A 230 -12.96 31.07 -8.33
CA GLY A 230 -13.46 30.98 -9.70
C GLY A 230 -14.38 32.15 -10.11
N PRO A 231 -15.45 32.46 -9.36
CA PRO A 231 -16.36 33.56 -9.71
C PRO A 231 -15.67 34.93 -9.69
N ALA A 232 -14.80 35.17 -8.71
CA ALA A 232 -14.04 36.42 -8.60
C ALA A 232 -13.03 36.59 -9.74
N ASN A 233 -12.33 35.52 -10.12
CA ASN A 233 -11.36 35.50 -11.21
C ASN A 233 -12.05 35.62 -12.58
N CYS A 234 -13.19 34.98 -12.77
CA CYS A 234 -14.06 35.17 -13.93
C CYS A 234 -14.48 36.64 -14.02
N PHE A 235 -15.01 37.22 -12.94
CA PHE A 235 -15.50 38.60 -12.94
C PHE A 235 -14.38 39.61 -13.23
N LYS A 236 -13.19 39.41 -12.64
CA LYS A 236 -11.98 40.20 -12.93
C LYS A 236 -11.63 40.20 -14.41
N SER A 237 -11.82 39.07 -15.07
CA SER A 237 -11.39 38.86 -16.46
C SER A 237 -12.52 39.07 -17.47
N CYS A 238 -13.71 39.48 -16.99
CA CYS A 238 -14.87 39.75 -17.82
C CYS A 238 -14.67 41.04 -18.64
N PRO A 239 -14.93 41.01 -19.97
CA PRO A 239 -14.84 42.19 -20.81
C PRO A 239 -15.76 43.32 -20.35
N SER A 240 -15.24 44.55 -20.29
CA SER A 240 -16.03 45.73 -19.94
C SER A 240 -17.17 46.02 -20.93
N THR A 241 -17.13 45.44 -22.14
CA THR A 241 -18.19 45.57 -23.16
C THR A 241 -19.51 44.95 -22.76
N LEU A 242 -19.50 43.93 -21.89
CA LEU A 242 -20.72 43.27 -21.40
C LEU A 242 -21.39 44.06 -20.26
N GLY A 243 -20.67 45.00 -19.64
CA GLY A 243 -21.16 45.76 -18.50
C GLY A 243 -21.15 44.96 -17.18
N THR A 244 -21.17 45.68 -16.06
CA THR A 244 -20.97 45.09 -14.74
C THR A 244 -22.07 44.10 -14.33
N VAL A 245 -23.32 44.36 -14.70
CA VAL A 245 -24.47 43.51 -14.30
C VAL A 245 -24.38 42.14 -14.98
N ALA A 246 -24.22 42.13 -16.29
CA ALA A 246 -24.10 40.91 -17.06
C ALA A 246 -22.80 40.15 -16.75
N CYS A 247 -21.69 40.82 -16.41
CA CYS A 247 -20.49 40.14 -15.90
C CYS A 247 -20.73 39.41 -14.58
N VAL A 248 -21.55 39.96 -13.67
CA VAL A 248 -21.93 39.26 -12.42
C VAL A 248 -22.76 38.02 -12.74
N GLU A 249 -23.71 38.13 -13.67
CA GLU A 249 -24.58 37.02 -14.05
C GLU A 249 -23.86 35.92 -14.82
N LEU A 250 -22.90 36.29 -15.68
CA LEU A 250 -22.04 35.37 -16.42
C LEU A 250 -21.15 34.54 -15.50
N CYS A 251 -20.57 35.20 -14.49
CA CYS A 251 -19.58 34.61 -13.59
C CYS A 251 -20.18 34.02 -12.31
N GLU A 252 -21.50 34.14 -12.13
CA GLU A 252 -22.24 33.41 -11.10
C GLU A 252 -22.03 31.91 -11.30
N ASN A 253 -21.51 31.23 -10.28
CA ASN A 253 -21.17 29.79 -10.26
C ASN A 253 -19.98 29.37 -11.12
N ALA A 254 -19.14 30.32 -11.58
CA ALA A 254 -17.99 29.97 -12.40
C ALA A 254 -16.90 29.25 -11.57
N GLU A 255 -16.51 28.03 -11.98
CA GLU A 255 -15.39 27.31 -11.36
C GLU A 255 -14.02 27.82 -11.84
N SER A 256 -13.99 28.53 -12.97
CA SER A 256 -12.77 29.05 -13.62
C SER A 256 -13.03 30.39 -14.33
N THR A 257 -12.02 30.93 -15.01
CA THR A 257 -12.18 32.10 -15.90
C THR A 257 -12.90 31.77 -17.21
N GLY A 258 -13.25 30.51 -17.45
CA GLY A 258 -13.84 30.00 -18.69
C GLY A 258 -15.01 30.81 -19.25
N PRO A 259 -16.00 31.25 -18.44
CA PRO A 259 -17.08 32.09 -18.95
C PRO A 259 -16.58 33.44 -19.49
N SER A 260 -15.62 34.06 -18.82
CA SER A 260 -15.03 35.33 -19.27
C SER A 260 -14.12 35.16 -20.49
N ASP A 261 -13.39 34.05 -20.58
CA ASP A 261 -12.55 33.70 -21.73
C ASP A 261 -13.41 33.40 -22.96
N CYS A 262 -14.57 32.76 -22.76
CA CYS A 262 -15.58 32.52 -23.77
C CYS A 262 -16.06 33.85 -24.39
N VAL A 263 -16.48 34.81 -23.56
CA VAL A 263 -16.93 36.12 -24.05
C VAL A 263 -15.82 36.86 -24.81
N ARG A 264 -14.57 36.80 -24.31
CA ARG A 264 -13.41 37.42 -24.98
C ARG A 264 -13.13 36.86 -26.37
N LYS A 265 -13.50 35.61 -26.64
CA LYS A 265 -13.32 35.03 -27.97
C LYS A 265 -14.39 35.46 -28.95
N ILE A 266 -15.58 35.88 -28.53
CA ILE A 266 -16.65 36.27 -29.47
C ILE A 266 -16.27 37.58 -30.18
N GLU A 267 -16.12 37.54 -31.50
CA GLU A 267 -15.71 38.72 -32.28
C GLU A 267 -16.82 39.80 -32.35
N GLY A 268 -16.42 41.07 -32.39
CA GLY A 268 -17.31 42.21 -32.17
C GLY A 268 -18.52 42.34 -33.12
N LYS A 269 -18.49 41.78 -34.34
CA LYS A 269 -19.67 41.76 -35.22
C LYS A 269 -20.71 40.74 -34.75
N ILE A 270 -20.27 39.59 -34.27
CA ILE A 270 -21.16 38.51 -33.82
C ILE A 270 -21.69 38.83 -32.42
N PHE A 271 -20.85 39.41 -31.54
CA PHE A 271 -21.25 39.88 -30.22
C PHE A 271 -22.46 40.84 -30.30
N ARG A 272 -22.39 41.83 -31.19
CA ARG A 272 -23.50 42.79 -31.40
C ARG A 272 -24.76 42.15 -31.97
N LYS A 273 -24.62 41.05 -32.71
CA LYS A 273 -25.74 40.32 -33.28
C LYS A 273 -26.47 39.52 -32.19
N LEU A 274 -25.72 38.79 -31.36
CA LEU A 274 -26.26 37.95 -30.29
C LEU A 274 -26.95 38.75 -29.19
N GLY A 275 -26.40 39.91 -28.82
CA GLY A 275 -26.84 40.64 -27.63
C GLY A 275 -26.34 39.99 -26.33
N ASP A 276 -26.43 40.75 -25.24
CA ASP A 276 -25.82 40.36 -23.96
C ASP A 276 -26.46 39.09 -23.37
N ASP A 277 -27.78 38.94 -23.45
CA ASP A 277 -28.51 37.79 -22.88
C ASP A 277 -28.09 36.46 -23.52
N ASN A 278 -27.98 36.41 -24.85
CA ASN A 278 -27.53 35.21 -25.57
C ASN A 278 -26.04 34.91 -25.32
N VAL A 279 -25.22 35.95 -25.17
CA VAL A 279 -23.80 35.79 -24.83
C VAL A 279 -23.64 35.23 -23.42
N ILE A 280 -24.44 35.72 -22.46
CA ILE A 280 -24.49 35.16 -21.10
C ILE A 280 -24.96 33.72 -21.16
N GLU A 281 -26.08 33.42 -21.83
CA GLU A 281 -26.61 32.06 -21.91
C GLU A 281 -25.59 31.06 -22.49
N LEU A 282 -24.87 31.50 -23.53
CA LEU A 282 -23.84 30.70 -24.20
C LEU A 282 -22.63 30.43 -23.30
N CYS A 283 -22.12 31.48 -22.65
CA CYS A 283 -20.84 31.42 -21.94
C CYS A 283 -20.99 31.08 -20.44
N LYS A 284 -22.20 31.13 -19.86
CA LYS A 284 -22.46 30.74 -18.48
C LYS A 284 -22.10 29.26 -18.28
N ASN A 285 -21.33 28.97 -17.24
CA ASN A 285 -20.76 27.65 -16.92
C ASN A 285 -19.74 27.10 -17.94
N ALA A 286 -19.22 27.94 -18.86
CA ALA A 286 -18.17 27.48 -19.77
C ALA A 286 -16.88 27.14 -19.00
N LEU A 287 -16.34 25.94 -19.20
CA LEU A 287 -15.07 25.54 -18.55
C LEU A 287 -13.85 26.21 -19.19
N ASN A 288 -13.97 26.63 -20.45
CA ASN A 288 -12.90 27.26 -21.25
C ASN A 288 -13.50 28.17 -22.34
N SER A 289 -12.67 28.72 -23.23
CA SER A 289 -13.11 29.62 -24.31
C SER A 289 -13.81 28.93 -25.49
N GLY A 290 -14.06 27.62 -25.41
CA GLY A 290 -14.63 26.78 -26.45
C GLY A 290 -15.95 27.30 -27.05
N PRO A 291 -16.95 27.71 -26.25
CA PRO A 291 -18.22 28.17 -26.81
C PRO A 291 -18.05 29.46 -27.63
N GLY A 292 -17.15 30.36 -27.23
CA GLY A 292 -16.83 31.57 -27.99
C GLY A 292 -16.13 31.27 -29.32
N VAL A 293 -15.19 30.32 -29.33
CA VAL A 293 -14.54 29.84 -30.56
C VAL A 293 -15.56 29.16 -31.49
N CYS A 294 -16.49 28.39 -30.93
CA CYS A 294 -17.58 27.76 -31.65
C CYS A 294 -18.46 28.79 -32.35
N VAL A 295 -18.89 29.84 -31.65
CA VAL A 295 -19.72 30.90 -32.21
C VAL A 295 -19.07 31.60 -33.40
N ASN A 296 -17.77 31.91 -33.31
CA ASN A 296 -17.04 32.51 -34.44
C ASN A 296 -16.95 31.59 -35.66
N ALA A 297 -16.88 30.27 -35.46
CA ALA A 297 -16.91 29.32 -36.57
C ALA A 297 -18.30 29.28 -37.25
N GLY A 298 -19.36 29.69 -36.55
CA GLY A 298 -20.77 29.59 -36.97
C GLY A 298 -21.29 30.74 -37.83
N VAL A 299 -20.43 31.48 -38.53
CA VAL A 299 -20.88 32.53 -39.47
C VAL A 299 -21.87 31.95 -40.47
N GLY A 300 -23.09 32.53 -40.51
CA GLY A 300 -24.18 32.10 -41.39
C GLY A 300 -25.16 31.09 -40.77
N VAL A 301 -25.01 30.74 -39.50
CA VAL A 301 -26.01 29.98 -38.73
C VAL A 301 -27.01 30.96 -38.11
N GLU A 302 -28.28 30.56 -37.99
CA GLU A 302 -29.30 31.32 -37.27
C GLU A 302 -28.89 31.48 -35.79
N GLU A 303 -29.25 32.62 -35.19
CA GLU A 303 -28.79 33.02 -33.87
C GLU A 303 -29.17 32.03 -32.76
N ASN A 304 -30.43 31.60 -32.71
CA ASN A 304 -30.91 30.64 -31.71
C ASN A 304 -30.23 29.27 -31.84
N SER A 305 -30.05 28.81 -33.08
CA SER A 305 -29.34 27.57 -33.41
C SER A 305 -27.85 27.66 -33.02
N LEU A 306 -27.24 28.83 -33.21
CA LEU A 306 -25.84 29.07 -32.87
C LEU A 306 -25.60 29.02 -31.35
N VAL A 307 -26.49 29.63 -30.55
CA VAL A 307 -26.44 29.55 -29.08
C VAL A 307 -26.55 28.09 -28.64
N ARG A 308 -27.55 27.36 -29.15
CA ARG A 308 -27.77 25.96 -28.76
C ARG A 308 -26.64 25.02 -29.15
N LEU A 309 -26.09 25.15 -30.36
CA LEU A 309 -24.97 24.34 -30.82
C LEU A 309 -23.72 24.54 -29.98
N CYS A 310 -23.45 25.80 -29.59
CA CYS A 310 -22.19 26.15 -28.95
C CYS A 310 -22.24 26.15 -27.42
N LYS A 311 -23.41 26.11 -26.80
CA LYS A 311 -23.58 26.05 -25.33
C LYS A 311 -22.88 24.80 -24.77
N GLY A 312 -21.93 25.01 -23.85
CA GLY A 312 -21.11 23.94 -23.26
C GLY A 312 -20.07 23.31 -24.19
N GLY A 313 -19.89 23.82 -25.42
CA GLY A 313 -18.91 23.31 -26.36
C GLY A 313 -17.48 23.60 -25.92
N ILE A 314 -16.58 22.61 -26.03
CA ILE A 314 -15.15 22.77 -25.73
C ILE A 314 -14.33 23.30 -26.91
N ASN A 315 -14.88 23.27 -28.12
CA ASN A 315 -14.25 23.67 -29.38
C ASN A 315 -15.32 23.97 -30.46
N SER A 316 -14.90 24.20 -31.71
CA SER A 316 -15.79 24.51 -32.84
C SER A 316 -16.48 23.30 -33.49
N ASN A 317 -16.38 22.10 -32.90
CA ASN A 317 -16.76 20.87 -33.60
C ASN A 317 -18.28 20.70 -33.74
N ALA A 318 -19.08 21.25 -32.82
CA ALA A 318 -20.54 21.30 -32.98
C ALA A 318 -20.97 22.04 -34.25
N ILE A 319 -20.26 23.12 -34.61
CA ILE A 319 -20.52 23.88 -35.83
C ILE A 319 -20.01 23.16 -37.07
N GLU A 320 -18.87 22.50 -36.98
CA GLU A 320 -18.38 21.67 -38.08
C GLU A 320 -19.34 20.51 -38.37
N CYS A 321 -19.85 19.88 -37.31
CA CYS A 321 -20.90 18.87 -37.37
C CYS A 321 -22.14 19.43 -38.07
N TYR A 322 -22.64 20.60 -37.64
CA TYR A 322 -23.82 21.22 -38.24
C TYR A 322 -23.63 21.63 -39.71
N LYS A 323 -22.45 22.12 -40.09
CA LYS A 323 -22.14 22.42 -41.50
C LYS A 323 -22.13 21.14 -42.35
N ASN A 324 -21.59 20.05 -41.82
CA ASN A 324 -21.55 18.75 -42.50
C ASN A 324 -22.92 18.06 -42.55
N SER A 325 -23.84 18.40 -41.65
CA SER A 325 -25.21 17.87 -41.64
C SER A 325 -26.09 18.47 -42.75
N LYS A 326 -25.70 19.60 -43.37
CA LYS A 326 -26.42 20.20 -44.51
C LYS A 326 -26.52 19.28 -45.74
N GLY A 327 -25.62 18.31 -45.86
CA GLY A 327 -25.69 17.28 -46.91
C GLY A 327 -26.56 16.06 -46.56
N LEU A 328 -27.20 16.04 -45.38
CA LEU A 328 -28.15 15.00 -45.01
C LEU A 328 -29.51 15.28 -45.63
N SER A 329 -30.29 14.21 -45.87
CA SER A 329 -31.68 14.30 -46.37
C SER A 329 -32.66 14.95 -45.38
N MET A 330 -32.19 15.37 -44.21
CA MET A 330 -33.00 15.99 -43.15
C MET A 330 -33.51 17.36 -43.60
N LYS A 331 -34.83 17.49 -43.69
CA LYS A 331 -35.48 18.75 -44.04
C LYS A 331 -35.51 19.74 -42.88
N ASP A 332 -35.56 19.22 -41.64
CA ASP A 332 -35.65 20.04 -40.45
C ASP A 332 -34.26 20.46 -39.96
N ASP A 333 -34.00 21.77 -39.95
CA ASP A 333 -32.77 22.33 -39.41
C ASP A 333 -32.69 22.19 -37.88
N GLU A 334 -33.82 22.04 -37.20
CA GLU A 334 -33.90 21.80 -35.75
C GLU A 334 -33.31 20.43 -35.37
N LEU A 335 -33.64 19.39 -36.14
CA LEU A 335 -33.05 18.06 -35.94
C LEU A 335 -31.54 18.06 -36.25
N LYS A 336 -31.08 18.89 -37.19
CA LYS A 336 -29.64 19.06 -37.46
C LYS A 336 -28.93 19.73 -36.29
N VAL A 337 -29.59 20.68 -35.63
CA VAL A 337 -29.09 21.26 -34.38
C VAL A 337 -29.01 20.16 -33.33
N GLU A 338 -30.10 19.44 -33.07
CA GLU A 338 -30.14 18.39 -32.05
C GLU A 338 -29.07 17.31 -32.25
N LEU A 339 -28.83 16.88 -33.50
CA LEU A 339 -27.78 15.90 -33.82
C LEU A 339 -26.37 16.38 -33.43
N CYS A 340 -26.12 17.70 -33.44
CA CYS A 340 -24.79 18.29 -33.32
C CYS A 340 -24.56 19.05 -32.01
N VAL A 341 -25.58 19.24 -31.17
CA VAL A 341 -25.43 19.85 -29.83
C VAL A 341 -24.47 19.01 -28.98
N GLY A 342 -23.41 19.64 -28.48
CA GLY A 342 -22.40 18.99 -27.64
C GLY A 342 -21.43 18.07 -28.39
N ALA A 343 -21.47 18.04 -29.73
CA ALA A 343 -20.59 17.19 -30.51
C ALA A 343 -19.12 17.58 -30.36
N SER A 344 -18.28 16.61 -29.98
CA SER A 344 -16.82 16.78 -29.89
C SER A 344 -16.11 16.50 -31.22
N SER A 345 -16.82 16.14 -32.29
CA SER A 345 -16.30 15.89 -33.64
C SER A 345 -17.46 15.81 -34.66
N ASN A 346 -17.16 15.48 -35.93
CA ASN A 346 -18.17 15.19 -36.96
C ASN A 346 -18.77 13.76 -36.89
N TRP A 347 -18.50 13.00 -35.83
CA TRP A 347 -18.98 11.61 -35.72
C TRP A 347 -20.51 11.46 -35.66
N PRO A 348 -21.29 12.37 -35.04
CA PRO A 348 -22.76 12.29 -35.09
C PRO A 348 -23.32 12.25 -36.52
N VAL A 349 -22.77 13.08 -37.42
CA VAL A 349 -23.17 13.09 -38.84
C VAL A 349 -22.78 11.80 -39.55
N LYS A 350 -21.58 11.26 -39.28
CA LYS A 350 -21.14 9.98 -39.87
C LYS A 350 -22.00 8.82 -39.38
N CYS A 351 -22.25 8.75 -38.07
CA CYS A 351 -23.18 7.81 -37.46
C CYS A 351 -24.56 7.90 -38.12
N PHE A 352 -25.09 9.12 -38.28
CA PHE A 352 -26.40 9.32 -38.92
C PHE A 352 -26.43 8.82 -40.36
N LYS A 353 -25.39 9.09 -41.17
CA LYS A 353 -25.28 8.61 -42.56
C LYS A 353 -25.22 7.08 -42.65
N GLU A 354 -24.56 6.44 -41.70
CA GLU A 354 -24.37 4.98 -41.68
C GLU A 354 -25.53 4.22 -41.01
N SER A 355 -26.38 4.92 -40.25
CA SER A 355 -27.59 4.36 -39.64
C SER A 355 -28.56 3.82 -40.71
N GLN A 356 -29.31 2.78 -40.36
CA GLN A 356 -30.16 2.08 -41.34
C GLN A 356 -31.25 2.97 -41.93
N ASN A 357 -31.53 2.82 -43.22
CA ASN A 357 -32.61 3.57 -43.90
C ASN A 357 -34.01 3.27 -43.38
N THR A 358 -34.18 2.20 -42.60
CA THR A 358 -35.45 1.82 -41.98
C THR A 358 -35.79 2.60 -40.71
N MET A 359 -34.80 3.26 -40.08
CA MET A 359 -35.02 4.12 -38.92
C MET A 359 -35.59 5.47 -39.35
N SER A 360 -36.47 6.04 -38.50
CA SER A 360 -36.99 7.39 -38.67
C SER A 360 -35.87 8.43 -38.49
N GLU A 361 -36.04 9.65 -39.02
CA GLU A 361 -35.03 10.70 -38.84
C GLU A 361 -34.78 11.00 -37.35
N ASN A 362 -35.84 10.98 -36.52
CA ASN A 362 -35.73 11.19 -35.07
C ASN A 362 -34.95 10.07 -34.37
N GLY A 363 -35.24 8.79 -34.65
CA GLY A 363 -34.50 7.71 -34.00
C GLY A 363 -33.03 7.65 -34.44
N LYS A 364 -32.72 8.07 -35.67
CA LYS A 364 -31.33 8.28 -36.11
C LYS A 364 -30.64 9.42 -35.35
N VAL A 365 -31.33 10.54 -35.11
CA VAL A 365 -30.80 11.64 -34.29
C VAL A 365 -30.55 11.17 -32.86
N GLU A 366 -31.52 10.51 -32.24
CA GLU A 366 -31.39 9.99 -30.87
C GLU A 366 -30.23 8.99 -30.74
N LEU A 367 -30.08 8.10 -31.71
CA LEU A 367 -28.98 7.13 -31.76
C LEU A 367 -27.60 7.81 -31.85
N CYS A 368 -27.51 8.96 -32.55
CA CYS A 368 -26.24 9.54 -32.96
C CYS A 368 -25.85 10.87 -32.29
N LYS A 369 -26.75 11.56 -31.56
CA LYS A 369 -26.51 12.93 -31.03
C LYS A 369 -25.35 13.09 -30.03
N LYS A 370 -24.74 11.99 -29.58
CA LYS A 370 -23.53 11.97 -28.74
C LYS A 370 -22.45 11.02 -29.26
N ALA A 371 -22.58 10.57 -30.51
CA ALA A 371 -21.69 9.56 -31.06
C ALA A 371 -20.26 10.10 -31.18
N LYS A 372 -19.29 9.39 -30.59
CA LYS A 372 -17.84 9.63 -30.77
C LYS A 372 -17.22 8.75 -31.86
N SER A 373 -18.02 7.92 -32.52
CA SER A 373 -17.60 7.02 -33.60
C SER A 373 -18.83 6.62 -34.44
N ARG A 374 -18.65 5.73 -35.42
CA ARG A 374 -19.75 5.10 -36.18
C ARG A 374 -20.41 3.91 -35.47
N LEU A 375 -19.89 3.50 -34.32
CA LEU A 375 -20.27 2.25 -33.64
C LEU A 375 -21.74 2.17 -33.22
N PRO A 376 -22.44 3.26 -32.80
CA PRO A 376 -23.88 3.18 -32.54
C PRO A 376 -24.69 2.72 -33.77
N ALA A 377 -24.31 3.19 -34.97
CA ALA A 377 -24.95 2.79 -36.22
C ALA A 377 -24.57 1.35 -36.61
N GLU A 378 -23.31 0.95 -36.43
CA GLU A 378 -22.89 -0.45 -36.66
C GLU A 378 -23.59 -1.41 -35.70
N CYS A 379 -23.75 -1.04 -34.43
CA CYS A 379 -24.50 -1.78 -33.42
C CYS A 379 -25.95 -1.97 -33.85
N ALA A 380 -26.65 -0.88 -34.19
CA ALA A 380 -28.04 -0.96 -34.64
C ALA A 380 -28.15 -1.82 -35.90
N LYS A 381 -27.19 -1.70 -36.82
CA LYS A 381 -27.14 -2.51 -38.04
C LYS A 381 -26.93 -4.00 -37.75
N ALA A 382 -26.02 -4.35 -36.85
CA ALA A 382 -25.75 -5.72 -36.45
C ALA A 382 -27.00 -6.36 -35.84
N ILE A 383 -27.67 -5.66 -34.92
CA ILE A 383 -28.91 -6.14 -34.29
C ILE A 383 -29.98 -6.36 -35.37
N SER A 384 -30.26 -5.38 -36.23
CA SER A 384 -31.29 -5.53 -37.26
C SER A 384 -30.97 -6.62 -38.29
N LEU A 385 -29.71 -6.88 -38.61
CA LEU A 385 -29.32 -7.98 -39.49
C LEU A 385 -29.62 -9.35 -38.85
N GLN A 386 -29.41 -9.50 -37.54
CA GLN A 386 -29.74 -10.73 -36.82
C GLN A 386 -31.26 -11.00 -36.84
N PHE A 387 -32.07 -9.97 -36.62
CA PHE A 387 -33.54 -10.12 -36.68
C PHE A 387 -34.05 -10.43 -38.10
N LYS A 388 -33.43 -9.91 -39.15
CA LYS A 388 -33.79 -10.25 -40.55
C LYS A 388 -33.54 -11.70 -40.92
N VAL A 389 -32.52 -12.34 -40.34
CA VAL A 389 -32.27 -13.77 -40.55
C VAL A 389 -33.40 -14.60 -39.92
N LEU A 390 -33.98 -14.13 -38.82
CA LEU A 390 -35.09 -14.78 -38.12
C LEU A 390 -36.46 -14.55 -38.79
N GLU A 391 -36.65 -13.45 -39.53
CA GLU A 391 -37.90 -13.17 -40.28
C GLU A 391 -38.19 -14.17 -41.40
N GLY A 392 -37.19 -14.94 -41.84
CA GLY A 392 -37.40 -16.05 -42.79
C GLY A 392 -38.34 -17.15 -42.26
N THR A 393 -38.55 -17.20 -40.93
CA THR A 393 -39.35 -18.24 -40.26
C THR A 393 -40.56 -17.70 -39.50
N ILE A 394 -40.65 -16.39 -39.22
CA ILE A 394 -41.76 -15.78 -38.46
C ILE A 394 -42.13 -14.43 -39.07
N GLN A 395 -43.32 -14.32 -39.68
CA GLN A 395 -43.82 -13.07 -40.25
C GLN A 395 -44.08 -12.01 -39.15
N ASP A 396 -43.61 -10.78 -39.38
CA ASP A 396 -43.99 -9.50 -38.74
C ASP A 396 -43.38 -9.09 -37.37
N ARG A 397 -42.12 -9.41 -37.06
CA ARG A 397 -41.43 -8.79 -35.89
C ARG A 397 -40.37 -7.77 -36.29
N VAL A 398 -40.81 -6.54 -36.54
CA VAL A 398 -39.93 -5.37 -36.62
C VAL A 398 -39.41 -5.03 -35.22
N VAL A 399 -38.09 -4.93 -35.06
CA VAL A 399 -37.48 -4.43 -33.82
C VAL A 399 -37.92 -2.98 -33.62
N GLU A 400 -38.59 -2.69 -32.50
CA GLU A 400 -38.99 -1.32 -32.16
C GLU A 400 -37.77 -0.39 -32.13
N GLU A 401 -37.89 0.77 -32.77
CA GLU A 401 -36.81 1.75 -32.91
C GLU A 401 -36.23 2.18 -31.55
N ASP A 402 -37.08 2.32 -30.54
CA ASP A 402 -36.69 2.66 -29.16
C ASP A 402 -35.79 1.61 -28.50
N VAL A 403 -35.87 0.35 -28.92
CA VAL A 403 -34.97 -0.71 -28.43
C VAL A 403 -33.58 -0.53 -29.02
N LEU A 404 -33.49 -0.26 -30.33
CA LEU A 404 -32.20 -0.01 -30.99
C LEU A 404 -31.51 1.23 -30.40
N VAL A 405 -32.26 2.31 -30.20
CA VAL A 405 -31.73 3.53 -29.58
C VAL A 405 -31.23 3.25 -28.16
N ARG A 406 -32.01 2.57 -27.32
CA ARG A 406 -31.60 2.28 -25.93
C ARG A 406 -30.37 1.38 -25.83
N VAL A 407 -30.23 0.40 -26.73
CA VAL A 407 -29.12 -0.56 -26.70
C VAL A 407 -27.85 0.02 -27.32
N CYS A 408 -27.97 0.81 -28.39
CA CYS A 408 -26.82 1.24 -29.18
C CYS A 408 -26.39 2.69 -28.98
N ASN A 409 -27.19 3.53 -28.31
CA ASN A 409 -26.80 4.91 -28.02
C ASN A 409 -25.61 4.94 -27.04
N GLY A 410 -24.58 5.72 -27.39
CA GLY A 410 -23.37 5.84 -26.57
C GLY A 410 -22.39 4.69 -26.70
N VAL A 411 -22.59 3.74 -27.63
CA VAL A 411 -21.61 2.68 -27.88
C VAL A 411 -20.30 3.29 -28.39
N GLU A 412 -19.26 3.20 -27.58
CA GLU A 412 -17.90 3.66 -27.90
C GLU A 412 -16.96 2.49 -28.22
N ASN A 413 -17.35 1.24 -27.93
CA ASN A 413 -16.52 0.04 -28.10
C ASN A 413 -17.07 -0.92 -29.17
N SER A 414 -16.21 -1.30 -30.12
CA SER A 414 -16.50 -2.32 -31.14
C SER A 414 -16.79 -3.72 -30.56
N GLY A 415 -16.44 -3.97 -29.30
CA GLY A 415 -16.76 -5.18 -28.55
C GLY A 415 -18.26 -5.43 -28.42
N VAL A 416 -19.07 -4.38 -28.28
CA VAL A 416 -20.54 -4.52 -28.25
C VAL A 416 -21.07 -5.00 -29.62
N VAL A 417 -20.55 -4.40 -30.70
CA VAL A 417 -20.89 -4.81 -32.07
C VAL A 417 -20.46 -6.26 -32.32
N ARG A 418 -19.22 -6.61 -31.97
CA ARG A 418 -18.68 -7.97 -32.07
C ARG A 418 -19.42 -8.98 -31.19
N CYS A 419 -19.90 -8.57 -30.01
CA CYS A 419 -20.77 -9.39 -29.16
C CYS A 419 -22.04 -9.78 -29.91
N PHE A 420 -22.76 -8.82 -30.50
CA PHE A 420 -23.98 -9.11 -31.25
C PHE A 420 -23.72 -9.89 -32.55
N GLU A 421 -22.59 -9.65 -33.22
CA GLU A 421 -22.15 -10.43 -34.39
C GLU A 421 -21.78 -11.88 -34.03
N GLY A 422 -21.12 -12.09 -32.89
CA GLY A 422 -20.70 -13.39 -32.39
C GLY A 422 -21.85 -14.23 -31.83
N ALA A 423 -22.77 -13.59 -31.09
CA ALA A 423 -23.98 -14.23 -30.57
C ALA A 423 -24.80 -14.90 -31.67
N GLY A 424 -24.90 -14.26 -32.85
CA GLY A 424 -25.59 -14.84 -34.01
C GLY A 424 -24.97 -16.11 -34.59
N LYS A 425 -23.68 -16.39 -34.32
CA LYS A 425 -22.98 -17.59 -34.81
C LYS A 425 -23.02 -18.76 -33.83
N GLY A 426 -23.13 -18.47 -32.53
CA GLY A 426 -23.11 -19.48 -31.46
C GLY A 426 -24.47 -20.07 -31.09
N LEU A 427 -25.55 -19.39 -31.45
CA LEU A 427 -26.92 -19.90 -31.30
C LEU A 427 -27.20 -20.93 -32.40
N GLY A 428 -26.73 -22.17 -32.20
CA GLY A 428 -27.03 -23.28 -33.10
C GLY A 428 -28.53 -23.47 -33.27
N GLY A 429 -28.98 -23.76 -34.50
CA GLY A 429 -30.39 -23.87 -34.87
C GLY A 429 -31.22 -24.86 -34.05
N GLY A 430 -30.59 -25.78 -33.32
CA GLY A 430 -31.27 -26.72 -32.41
C GLY A 430 -31.95 -26.06 -31.20
N GLY A 431 -31.49 -24.89 -30.74
CA GLY A 431 -32.21 -24.11 -29.73
C GLY A 431 -33.43 -23.35 -30.26
N LEU A 432 -33.62 -23.33 -31.59
CA LEU A 432 -34.69 -22.62 -32.29
C LEU A 432 -35.81 -23.57 -32.77
N GLU A 433 -35.49 -24.84 -33.06
CA GLU A 433 -36.49 -25.87 -33.42
C GLU A 433 -37.34 -26.30 -32.22
N GLU A 434 -36.80 -26.23 -30.99
CA GLU A 434 -37.58 -26.52 -29.78
C GLU A 434 -38.50 -25.34 -29.37
N LEU A 435 -38.29 -24.15 -29.96
CA LEU A 435 -39.12 -22.93 -29.85
C LEU A 435 -40.38 -22.95 -30.71
N CYS A 436 -40.45 -23.85 -31.69
CA CYS A 436 -41.60 -24.05 -32.56
C CYS A 436 -42.05 -25.50 -32.44
N GLY A 437 -42.98 -25.76 -31.50
CA GLY A 437 -43.63 -27.05 -31.39
C GLY A 437 -44.13 -27.54 -32.75
N SER A 438 -43.79 -28.79 -33.05
CA SER A 438 -44.33 -29.55 -34.18
C SER A 438 -45.86 -29.49 -34.16
N VAL A 439 -46.43 -28.76 -35.11
CA VAL A 439 -47.85 -28.85 -35.44
C VAL A 439 -48.03 -30.14 -36.23
N GLU A 440 -48.52 -31.20 -35.57
CA GLU A 440 -49.20 -32.25 -36.30
C GLU A 440 -50.55 -31.71 -36.77
N ASP A 441 -50.73 -31.75 -38.08
CA ASP A 441 -51.99 -31.55 -38.77
C ASP A 441 -53.07 -32.46 -38.19
N GLU A 442 -54.20 -31.90 -37.74
CA GLU A 442 -55.51 -32.40 -38.15
C GLU A 442 -56.63 -31.37 -37.92
N LYS A 443 -57.21 -30.95 -39.05
CA LYS A 443 -58.59 -30.53 -39.32
C LYS A 443 -59.39 -29.75 -38.25
N GLU A 444 -59.81 -28.56 -38.72
CA GLU A 444 -61.07 -27.87 -38.42
C GLU A 444 -61.18 -27.04 -37.12
N GLY A 445 -61.38 -25.71 -37.29
CA GLY A 445 -62.25 -24.95 -36.38
C GLY A 445 -61.63 -23.93 -35.41
N ARG A 446 -61.00 -22.87 -35.95
CA ARG A 446 -61.05 -21.46 -35.46
C ARG A 446 -61.31 -21.22 -33.96
N ARG A 447 -60.24 -20.91 -33.18
CA ARG A 447 -60.22 -19.85 -32.13
C ARG A 447 -58.81 -19.25 -32.00
N ARG A 448 -58.73 -17.92 -31.93
CA ARG A 448 -57.55 -17.18 -31.44
C ARG A 448 -57.37 -17.53 -29.96
N GLY A 449 -56.27 -18.19 -29.62
CA GLY A 449 -55.76 -18.32 -28.26
C GLY A 449 -54.47 -17.52 -28.14
N GLU A 450 -54.40 -16.66 -27.14
CA GLU A 450 -53.20 -15.92 -26.73
C GLU A 450 -52.09 -16.90 -26.33
N CYS A 451 -50.85 -16.66 -26.77
CA CYS A 451 -49.69 -17.40 -26.28
C CYS A 451 -49.49 -17.07 -24.79
N SER A 452 -49.75 -18.04 -23.93
CA SER A 452 -49.36 -18.00 -22.52
C SER A 452 -47.84 -18.03 -22.37
N ARG A 453 -47.39 -17.34 -21.33
CA ARG A 453 -46.06 -16.79 -21.09
C ARG A 453 -45.10 -17.75 -20.36
N GLU A 454 -45.33 -19.05 -20.36
CA GLU A 454 -44.51 -19.98 -19.55
C GLU A 454 -44.15 -21.24 -20.33
N GLY A 455 -42.83 -21.43 -20.47
CA GLY A 455 -42.20 -22.62 -21.01
C GLY A 455 -41.50 -22.32 -22.33
N LEU A 456 -40.16 -22.26 -22.30
CA LEU A 456 -39.24 -22.58 -23.41
C LEU A 456 -37.77 -22.46 -22.94
N GLU A 457 -37.17 -23.61 -22.63
CA GLU A 457 -35.77 -23.75 -22.23
C GLU A 457 -34.93 -24.13 -23.46
N GLY A 458 -33.87 -23.38 -23.75
CA GLY A 458 -32.85 -23.78 -24.73
C GLY A 458 -32.02 -22.65 -25.35
N GLY A 459 -32.60 -21.44 -25.46
CA GLY A 459 -31.90 -20.26 -25.98
C GLY A 459 -31.48 -19.28 -24.88
N LEU A 460 -30.31 -18.64 -25.03
CA LEU A 460 -29.98 -17.44 -24.26
C LEU A 460 -31.02 -16.35 -24.59
N GLU A 461 -31.91 -16.03 -23.67
CA GLU A 461 -32.87 -14.93 -23.84
C GLU A 461 -32.12 -13.65 -24.22
N GLY A 462 -32.64 -12.86 -25.17
CA GLY A 462 -31.99 -11.63 -25.62
C GLY A 462 -31.65 -10.63 -24.50
N GLY A 463 -32.38 -10.70 -23.38
CA GLY A 463 -32.08 -9.95 -22.16
C GLY A 463 -30.77 -10.34 -21.49
N VAL A 464 -30.36 -11.62 -21.55
CA VAL A 464 -29.10 -12.11 -20.99
C VAL A 464 -27.91 -11.58 -21.78
N VAL A 465 -27.97 -11.61 -23.11
CA VAL A 465 -26.90 -11.08 -23.98
C VAL A 465 -26.76 -9.56 -23.81
N ALA A 466 -27.87 -8.83 -23.77
CA ALA A 466 -27.86 -7.39 -23.52
C ALA A 466 -27.25 -7.06 -22.16
N LYS A 467 -27.51 -7.87 -21.13
CA LYS A 467 -26.95 -7.66 -19.78
C LYS A 467 -25.47 -8.04 -19.69
N LEU A 468 -25.03 -9.10 -20.38
CA LEU A 468 -23.62 -9.48 -20.46
C LEU A 468 -22.78 -8.47 -21.26
N CYS A 469 -23.35 -7.90 -22.32
CA CYS A 469 -22.66 -6.95 -23.21
C CYS A 469 -22.83 -5.48 -22.81
N GLY A 470 -23.72 -5.18 -21.86
CA GLY A 470 -23.97 -3.83 -21.33
C GLY A 470 -23.05 -3.39 -20.19
N GLY A 471 -22.00 -4.17 -19.86
CA GLY A 471 -21.06 -3.82 -18.81
C GLY A 471 -20.24 -2.58 -19.16
N ASN A 472 -20.31 -1.53 -18.33
CA ASN A 472 -19.60 -0.24 -18.51
C ASN A 472 -18.08 -0.32 -18.23
N GLY A 473 -17.43 -1.46 -18.49
CA GLY A 473 -16.03 -1.72 -18.17
C GLY A 473 -15.06 -1.48 -19.33
N ALA A 474 -13.80 -1.18 -18.98
CA ALA A 474 -12.67 -0.74 -19.81
C ALA A 474 -12.50 -1.39 -21.20
N GLU A 475 -11.86 -0.63 -22.11
CA GLU A 475 -11.65 -0.84 -23.55
C GLU A 475 -11.24 -2.26 -24.02
N GLU A 476 -10.68 -3.11 -23.15
CA GLU A 476 -10.03 -4.37 -23.53
C GLU A 476 -10.76 -5.65 -23.05
N LEU A 477 -11.78 -5.54 -22.19
CA LEU A 477 -12.39 -6.70 -21.48
C LEU A 477 -13.83 -7.07 -21.90
N VAL A 478 -14.40 -6.38 -22.90
CA VAL A 478 -15.85 -6.47 -23.21
C VAL A 478 -16.29 -7.82 -23.77
N THR A 479 -15.39 -8.67 -24.27
CA THR A 479 -15.77 -10.01 -24.76
C THR A 479 -15.75 -11.08 -23.68
N ALA A 480 -15.05 -10.87 -22.55
CA ALA A 480 -14.85 -11.93 -21.56
C ALA A 480 -16.15 -12.50 -20.96
N PRO A 481 -17.19 -11.70 -20.63
CA PRO A 481 -18.49 -12.23 -20.22
C PRO A 481 -19.18 -13.09 -21.29
N VAL A 482 -19.01 -12.73 -22.57
CA VAL A 482 -19.58 -13.46 -23.70
C VAL A 482 -18.80 -14.74 -23.97
N ASP A 483 -17.47 -14.67 -23.99
CA ASP A 483 -16.58 -15.82 -24.15
C ASP A 483 -16.79 -16.82 -23.01
N CYS A 484 -16.99 -16.32 -21.77
CA CYS A 484 -17.44 -17.11 -20.64
C CYS A 484 -18.78 -17.79 -20.94
N ALA A 485 -19.80 -17.04 -21.37
CA ALA A 485 -21.13 -17.58 -21.65
C ALA A 485 -21.10 -18.66 -22.75
N MET A 486 -20.31 -18.45 -23.81
CA MET A 486 -20.10 -19.44 -24.87
C MET A 486 -19.34 -20.67 -24.38
N ALA A 487 -18.45 -20.51 -23.40
CA ALA A 487 -17.70 -21.61 -22.80
C ALA A 487 -18.46 -22.32 -21.66
N ALA A 488 -19.65 -21.85 -21.26
CA ALA A 488 -20.40 -22.41 -20.14
C ALA A 488 -20.74 -23.90 -20.35
N PRO A 489 -20.88 -24.71 -19.27
CA PRO A 489 -21.27 -26.12 -19.40
C PRO A 489 -22.66 -26.29 -20.02
N TYR A 490 -22.85 -27.38 -20.77
CA TYR A 490 -24.18 -27.76 -21.27
C TYR A 490 -25.18 -27.97 -20.12
N GLY A 491 -26.44 -27.55 -20.34
CA GLY A 491 -27.53 -27.66 -19.37
C GLY A 491 -27.71 -26.45 -18.45
N PHE A 492 -26.85 -25.45 -18.51
CA PHE A 492 -27.06 -24.18 -17.79
C PHE A 492 -28.23 -23.41 -18.41
N THR A 493 -29.16 -22.94 -17.57
CA THR A 493 -30.22 -22.02 -18.02
C THR A 493 -29.65 -20.63 -18.29
N GLY A 494 -30.38 -19.76 -19.00
CA GLY A 494 -29.95 -18.37 -19.22
C GLY A 494 -29.66 -17.60 -17.91
N LYS A 495 -30.40 -17.92 -16.84
CA LYS A 495 -30.17 -17.36 -15.50
C LYS A 495 -28.88 -17.87 -14.86
N ASP A 496 -28.55 -19.16 -15.05
CA ASP A 496 -27.30 -19.74 -14.55
C ASP A 496 -26.10 -19.16 -15.30
N VAL A 497 -26.18 -19.02 -16.63
CA VAL A 497 -25.12 -18.43 -17.46
C VAL A 497 -24.89 -16.97 -17.06
N LEU A 498 -25.96 -16.21 -16.84
CA LEU A 498 -25.86 -14.83 -16.36
C LEU A 498 -25.17 -14.79 -14.98
N THR A 499 -25.61 -15.61 -14.02
CA THR A 499 -25.01 -15.68 -12.69
C THR A 499 -23.53 -16.07 -12.74
N LEU A 500 -23.16 -16.97 -13.65
CA LEU A 500 -21.79 -17.44 -13.83
C LEU A 500 -20.87 -16.39 -14.47
N CYS A 501 -21.35 -15.69 -15.50
CA CYS A 501 -20.53 -14.89 -16.40
C CYS A 501 -20.71 -13.37 -16.25
N GLU A 502 -21.65 -12.90 -15.42
CA GLU A 502 -21.81 -11.48 -15.11
C GLU A 502 -20.52 -10.94 -14.45
N GLY A 503 -19.86 -10.00 -15.12
CA GLY A 503 -18.59 -9.41 -14.68
C GLY A 503 -17.34 -10.28 -14.90
N ALA A 504 -17.44 -11.39 -15.65
CA ALA A 504 -16.29 -12.24 -15.93
C ALA A 504 -15.20 -11.48 -16.72
N VAL A 505 -13.95 -11.62 -16.28
CA VAL A 505 -12.77 -11.04 -16.94
C VAL A 505 -12.01 -12.05 -17.82
N SER A 506 -12.42 -13.32 -17.78
CA SER A 506 -11.90 -14.41 -18.61
C SER A 506 -12.93 -15.53 -18.74
N THR A 507 -12.59 -16.62 -19.42
CA THR A 507 -13.37 -17.87 -19.42
C THR A 507 -13.21 -18.70 -18.13
N GLY A 508 -12.50 -18.15 -17.13
CA GLY A 508 -12.26 -18.73 -15.81
C GLY A 508 -13.51 -19.26 -15.11
N PRO A 509 -14.64 -18.53 -15.06
CA PRO A 509 -15.86 -19.01 -14.42
C PRO A 509 -16.39 -20.28 -15.09
N SER A 510 -16.40 -20.31 -16.42
CA SER A 510 -16.86 -21.48 -17.18
C SER A 510 -15.94 -22.69 -17.05
N MET A 511 -14.62 -22.48 -17.00
CA MET A 511 -13.67 -23.56 -16.69
C MET A 511 -13.87 -24.10 -15.28
N CYS A 512 -14.03 -23.21 -14.30
CA CYS A 512 -14.38 -23.58 -12.92
C CYS A 512 -15.67 -24.42 -12.89
N ALA A 513 -16.75 -23.96 -13.53
CA ALA A 513 -18.05 -24.63 -13.51
C ALA A 513 -18.00 -26.03 -14.15
N LYS A 514 -17.16 -26.22 -15.19
CA LYS A 514 -16.90 -27.54 -15.80
C LYS A 514 -16.17 -28.50 -14.86
N SER A 515 -15.34 -27.99 -13.97
CA SER A 515 -14.57 -28.81 -13.01
C SER A 515 -15.37 -29.18 -11.75
N VAL A 516 -16.53 -28.57 -11.50
CA VAL A 516 -17.37 -28.89 -10.34
C VAL A 516 -17.95 -30.31 -10.47
N PRO A 517 -17.88 -31.16 -9.43
CA PRO A 517 -18.45 -32.50 -9.47
C PRO A 517 -19.94 -32.53 -9.87
N ASN A 518 -20.38 -33.63 -10.49
CA ASN A 518 -21.76 -33.77 -11.02
C ASN A 518 -22.85 -33.76 -9.94
N GLY A 519 -22.51 -33.92 -8.66
CA GLY A 519 -23.47 -33.86 -7.55
C GLY A 519 -24.03 -32.46 -7.25
N PHE A 520 -23.52 -31.41 -7.90
CA PHE A 520 -23.96 -30.02 -7.73
C PHE A 520 -24.99 -29.63 -8.79
N SER A 521 -26.01 -28.88 -8.38
CA SER A 521 -26.96 -28.25 -9.32
C SER A 521 -26.29 -27.15 -10.16
N ASN A 522 -26.82 -26.84 -11.35
CA ASN A 522 -26.25 -25.81 -12.23
C ASN A 522 -26.20 -24.42 -11.56
N ASN A 523 -27.21 -24.07 -10.76
CA ASN A 523 -27.20 -22.85 -9.96
C ASN A 523 -26.07 -22.85 -8.91
N GLN A 524 -25.84 -23.96 -8.20
CA GLN A 524 -24.73 -24.07 -7.24
C GLN A 524 -23.36 -23.96 -7.94
N LYS A 525 -23.21 -24.57 -9.12
CA LYS A 525 -22.00 -24.44 -9.96
C LYS A 525 -21.79 -22.99 -10.39
N ALA A 526 -22.86 -22.30 -10.82
CA ALA A 526 -22.83 -20.89 -11.22
C ALA A 526 -22.39 -19.98 -10.07
N VAL A 527 -22.98 -20.13 -8.89
CA VAL A 527 -22.65 -19.33 -7.70
C VAL A 527 -21.22 -19.57 -7.23
N LEU A 528 -20.79 -20.84 -7.14
CA LEU A 528 -19.42 -21.20 -6.72
C LEU A 528 -18.36 -20.58 -7.64
N CYS A 529 -18.62 -20.59 -8.93
CA CYS A 529 -17.65 -20.18 -9.95
C CYS A 529 -17.84 -18.75 -10.44
N SER A 530 -18.84 -18.02 -9.94
CA SER A 530 -19.02 -16.60 -10.27
C SER A 530 -17.73 -15.83 -9.92
N GLN A 531 -17.25 -15.02 -10.86
CA GLN A 531 -16.01 -14.23 -10.77
C GLN A 531 -14.70 -15.03 -10.70
N ALA A 532 -14.72 -16.36 -10.85
CA ALA A 532 -13.49 -17.16 -10.78
C ALA A 532 -12.53 -16.81 -11.94
N SER A 533 -11.26 -16.55 -11.63
CA SER A 533 -10.22 -16.37 -12.65
C SER A 533 -9.70 -17.70 -13.21
N GLY A 534 -9.97 -18.81 -12.52
CA GLY A 534 -9.55 -20.17 -12.85
C GLY A 534 -10.31 -21.21 -12.02
N THR A 535 -9.74 -22.39 -11.78
CA THR A 535 -10.41 -23.50 -11.05
C THR A 535 -10.25 -23.46 -9.53
N THR A 536 -9.69 -22.39 -8.97
CA THR A 536 -9.40 -22.30 -7.52
C THR A 536 -10.61 -22.47 -6.61
N PRO A 537 -11.81 -21.91 -6.91
CA PRO A 537 -13.02 -22.19 -6.12
C PRO A 537 -13.36 -23.68 -6.03
N VAL A 538 -13.11 -24.46 -7.09
CA VAL A 538 -13.30 -25.92 -7.08
C VAL A 538 -12.23 -26.61 -6.24
N ASN A 539 -10.98 -26.15 -6.31
CA ASN A 539 -9.92 -26.70 -5.45
C ASN A 539 -10.18 -26.40 -3.97
N CYS A 540 -10.70 -25.20 -3.66
CA CYS A 540 -11.19 -24.85 -2.32
C CYS A 540 -12.30 -25.81 -1.89
N LEU A 541 -13.30 -26.04 -2.76
CA LEU A 541 -14.40 -26.96 -2.50
C LEU A 541 -13.91 -28.38 -2.18
N ASN A 542 -12.96 -28.89 -2.98
CA ASN A 542 -12.38 -30.23 -2.80
C ASN A 542 -11.51 -30.35 -1.54
N ALA A 543 -10.96 -29.24 -1.05
CA ALA A 543 -10.15 -29.20 0.17
C ALA A 543 -10.99 -29.17 1.46
N LEU A 544 -12.27 -28.77 1.39
CA LEU A 544 -13.18 -28.77 2.54
C LEU A 544 -13.54 -30.19 2.99
N GLN A 545 -13.51 -30.43 4.29
CA GLN A 545 -13.92 -31.70 4.89
C GLN A 545 -15.14 -31.50 5.80
N ASN A 546 -16.14 -32.39 5.69
CA ASN A 546 -17.33 -32.42 6.56
C ASN A 546 -18.19 -31.13 6.55
N VAL A 547 -18.19 -30.38 5.45
CA VAL A 547 -19.04 -29.19 5.27
C VAL A 547 -20.25 -29.53 4.40
N ARG A 548 -21.42 -28.96 4.70
CA ARG A 548 -22.62 -29.10 3.84
C ARG A 548 -22.38 -28.45 2.49
N ILE A 549 -23.02 -28.98 1.44
CA ILE A 549 -22.80 -28.52 0.06
C ILE A 549 -23.11 -27.03 -0.09
N GLU A 550 -24.20 -26.56 0.52
CA GLU A 550 -24.63 -25.16 0.43
C GLU A 550 -23.63 -24.21 1.10
N ASP A 551 -23.12 -24.59 2.27
CA ASP A 551 -22.11 -23.81 3.01
C ASP A 551 -20.80 -23.80 2.23
N ALA A 552 -20.38 -24.95 1.68
CA ALA A 552 -19.16 -25.07 0.89
C ALA A 552 -19.17 -24.19 -0.37
N VAL A 553 -20.32 -24.09 -1.06
CA VAL A 553 -20.49 -23.17 -2.20
C VAL A 553 -20.32 -21.71 -1.76
N ASN A 554 -20.96 -21.32 -0.65
CA ASN A 554 -20.88 -19.94 -0.15
C ASN A 554 -19.49 -19.57 0.36
N ILE A 555 -18.79 -20.51 0.97
CA ILE A 555 -17.42 -20.35 1.49
C ILE A 555 -16.43 -20.18 0.34
N CYS A 556 -16.48 -21.05 -0.66
CA CYS A 556 -15.48 -21.09 -1.73
C CYS A 556 -15.80 -20.17 -2.92
N SER A 557 -16.99 -19.56 -2.97
CA SER A 557 -17.33 -18.56 -3.99
C SER A 557 -16.42 -17.33 -3.86
N GLY A 558 -15.70 -17.02 -4.94
CA GLY A 558 -14.69 -15.95 -4.98
C GLY A 558 -13.31 -16.32 -4.44
N ALA A 559 -13.08 -17.59 -4.05
CA ALA A 559 -11.79 -18.01 -3.52
C ALA A 559 -10.68 -17.89 -4.58
N THR A 560 -9.66 -17.09 -4.28
CA THR A 560 -8.44 -16.93 -5.09
C THR A 560 -7.35 -17.93 -4.71
N ASP A 561 -7.47 -18.56 -3.55
CA ASP A 561 -6.57 -19.57 -3.01
C ASP A 561 -7.30 -20.61 -2.12
N LEU A 562 -6.54 -21.50 -1.49
CA LEU A 562 -7.06 -22.54 -0.60
C LEU A 562 -7.16 -22.11 0.88
N THR A 563 -6.79 -20.88 1.21
CA THR A 563 -6.71 -20.37 2.60
C THR A 563 -8.05 -20.48 3.30
N VAL A 564 -9.11 -20.13 2.59
CA VAL A 564 -10.49 -20.20 3.12
C VAL A 564 -10.83 -21.64 3.52
N ALA A 565 -10.49 -22.63 2.70
CA ALA A 565 -10.75 -24.04 3.02
C ALA A 565 -9.94 -24.52 4.24
N TYR A 566 -8.67 -24.13 4.34
CA TYR A 566 -7.83 -24.45 5.49
C TYR A 566 -8.32 -23.78 6.78
N CYS A 567 -8.79 -22.54 6.69
CA CYS A 567 -9.44 -21.85 7.80
C CYS A 567 -10.65 -22.65 8.31
N VAL A 568 -11.55 -23.05 7.40
CA VAL A 568 -12.77 -23.78 7.77
C VAL A 568 -12.42 -25.13 8.39
N ASN A 569 -11.51 -25.91 7.79
CA ASN A 569 -11.08 -27.19 8.35
C ASN A 569 -10.42 -27.02 9.74
N SER A 570 -9.67 -25.94 9.95
CA SER A 570 -9.06 -25.65 11.25
C SER A 570 -10.11 -25.29 12.30
N VAL A 571 -11.09 -24.45 11.96
CA VAL A 571 -12.17 -24.05 12.89
C VAL A 571 -13.08 -25.23 13.21
N THR A 572 -13.50 -26.01 12.22
CA THR A 572 -14.37 -27.18 12.43
C THR A 572 -13.68 -28.28 13.22
N ALA A 573 -12.37 -28.48 13.05
CA ALA A 573 -11.59 -29.41 13.87
C ALA A 573 -11.58 -29.06 15.37
N THR A 574 -11.77 -27.78 15.73
CA THR A 574 -11.90 -27.36 17.14
C THR A 574 -13.30 -27.53 17.73
N GLY A 575 -14.27 -27.99 16.92
CA GLY A 575 -15.66 -28.19 17.36
C GLY A 575 -16.46 -26.90 17.54
N GLN A 576 -15.97 -25.75 17.06
CA GLN A 576 -16.74 -24.50 17.08
C GLN A 576 -17.87 -24.55 16.05
N THR A 577 -19.10 -24.30 16.50
CA THR A 577 -20.33 -24.34 15.68
C THR A 577 -20.90 -22.94 15.37
N GLY A 578 -20.06 -21.89 15.43
CA GLY A 578 -20.46 -20.50 15.16
C GLY A 578 -20.53 -20.13 13.67
N ASP A 579 -20.63 -18.84 13.37
CA ASP A 579 -20.63 -18.27 12.00
C ASP A 579 -19.22 -18.29 11.37
N TYR A 580 -18.64 -19.49 11.27
CA TYR A 580 -17.31 -19.70 10.71
C TYR A 580 -17.25 -19.36 9.21
N ILE A 581 -18.40 -19.35 8.52
CA ILE A 581 -18.52 -18.94 7.12
C ILE A 581 -18.07 -17.49 6.97
N ASN A 582 -18.67 -16.56 7.73
CA ASN A 582 -18.30 -15.15 7.65
C ASN A 582 -16.90 -14.87 8.19
N TYR A 583 -16.45 -15.65 9.18
CA TYR A 583 -15.08 -15.55 9.69
C TYR A 583 -14.04 -15.93 8.64
N CYS A 584 -14.21 -17.08 7.97
CA CYS A 584 -13.20 -17.61 7.05
C CYS A 584 -13.25 -17.02 5.63
N ARG A 585 -14.40 -16.49 5.19
CA ARG A 585 -14.60 -16.02 3.80
C ARG A 585 -13.61 -14.94 3.35
N ASN A 586 -13.17 -14.08 4.28
CA ASN A 586 -12.25 -12.97 3.99
C ASN A 586 -10.88 -13.18 4.63
N VAL A 587 -10.52 -14.42 4.99
CA VAL A 587 -9.20 -14.70 5.57
C VAL A 587 -8.16 -14.67 4.48
N GLU A 588 -7.19 -13.77 4.64
CA GLU A 588 -6.00 -13.71 3.80
C GLU A 588 -4.92 -14.66 4.31
N SER A 589 -4.17 -15.27 3.39
CA SER A 589 -2.99 -16.08 3.72
C SER A 589 -1.88 -15.17 4.26
N VAL A 590 -1.48 -15.37 5.51
CA VAL A 590 -0.42 -14.61 6.16
C VAL A 590 0.76 -15.53 6.44
N SER A 591 1.93 -15.19 5.88
CA SER A 591 3.19 -15.87 6.15
C SER A 591 3.49 -15.89 7.66
N LYS A 592 3.60 -17.07 8.26
CA LYS A 592 3.71 -17.25 9.72
C LYS A 592 4.97 -18.00 10.14
N SER A 593 5.39 -18.99 9.36
CA SER A 593 6.53 -19.84 9.72
C SER A 593 7.41 -20.13 8.52
N LEU A 594 8.65 -20.52 8.76
CA LEU A 594 9.62 -20.89 7.74
C LEU A 594 10.08 -22.33 8.00
N GLU A 595 9.98 -23.20 7.00
CA GLU A 595 10.54 -24.55 7.03
C GLU A 595 11.88 -24.54 6.30
N LEU A 596 12.97 -24.89 6.99
CA LEU A 596 14.28 -25.04 6.34
C LEU A 596 14.33 -26.39 5.62
N ILE A 597 14.53 -26.36 4.31
CA ILE A 597 14.54 -27.55 3.45
C ILE A 597 15.96 -28.09 3.29
N GLU A 598 16.92 -27.18 3.06
CA GLU A 598 18.28 -27.54 2.69
C GLU A 598 19.26 -26.58 3.35
N VAL A 599 20.35 -27.14 3.88
CA VAL A 599 21.48 -26.41 4.45
C VAL A 599 22.73 -27.06 3.88
N ASP A 600 23.49 -26.31 3.10
CA ASP A 600 24.72 -26.75 2.44
C ASP A 600 25.84 -25.71 2.64
N TYR A 601 27.09 -26.08 2.38
CA TYR A 601 28.24 -25.19 2.52
C TYR A 601 29.42 -25.59 1.63
N VAL A 602 30.28 -24.63 1.25
CA VAL A 602 31.47 -24.92 0.41
C VAL A 602 32.63 -25.44 1.26
N GLY A 603 32.87 -26.75 1.22
CA GLY A 603 34.05 -27.37 1.83
C GLY A 603 33.73 -28.68 2.54
N GLU A 604 34.76 -29.35 3.06
CA GLU A 604 34.56 -30.58 3.84
C GLU A 604 34.08 -30.31 5.27
N MET A 605 34.40 -29.13 5.81
CA MET A 605 34.04 -28.71 7.16
C MET A 605 33.63 -27.25 7.16
N LEU A 606 32.73 -26.91 8.08
CA LEU A 606 32.29 -25.53 8.30
C LEU A 606 33.30 -24.82 9.21
N VAL A 607 34.19 -24.05 8.60
CA VAL A 607 35.21 -23.21 9.28
C VAL A 607 34.84 -21.73 9.14
N PRO A 608 35.48 -20.79 9.86
CA PRO A 608 35.22 -19.36 9.67
C PRO A 608 35.27 -18.96 8.19
N GLU A 609 34.42 -18.01 7.82
CA GLU A 609 34.27 -17.48 6.45
C GLU A 609 33.74 -18.47 5.39
N THR A 610 33.48 -19.73 5.74
CA THR A 610 32.89 -20.72 4.82
C THR A 610 31.53 -20.22 4.30
N GLU A 611 31.33 -20.26 2.97
CA GLU A 611 30.05 -19.91 2.36
C GLU A 611 28.99 -20.99 2.64
N ILE A 612 27.88 -20.57 3.23
CA ILE A 612 26.70 -21.37 3.60
C ILE A 612 25.55 -21.02 2.65
N PHE A 613 24.87 -22.05 2.18
CA PHE A 613 23.64 -21.99 1.39
C PHE A 613 22.48 -22.53 2.21
N ILE A 614 21.39 -21.78 2.28
CA ILE A 614 20.21 -22.18 3.04
C ILE A 614 18.99 -21.99 2.17
N LYS A 615 18.22 -23.06 1.97
CA LYS A 615 16.94 -23.02 1.28
C LYS A 615 15.81 -23.25 2.28
N GLY A 616 14.82 -22.36 2.27
CA GLY A 616 13.63 -22.46 3.13
C GLY A 616 12.34 -22.28 2.34
N ARG A 617 11.23 -22.63 2.97
CA ARG A 617 9.88 -22.52 2.40
C ARG A 617 8.95 -21.86 3.39
N VAL A 618 8.29 -20.81 2.93
CA VAL A 618 7.37 -20.01 3.75
C VAL A 618 6.04 -20.73 3.84
N LYS A 619 5.59 -20.91 5.08
CA LYS A 619 4.30 -21.48 5.44
C LYS A 619 3.39 -20.40 6.01
N ASP A 620 2.12 -20.48 5.65
CA ASP A 620 1.08 -19.59 6.16
C ASP A 620 0.65 -19.95 7.59
N GLN A 621 -0.38 -19.26 8.09
CA GLN A 621 -0.92 -19.48 9.43
C GLN A 621 -1.55 -20.86 9.64
N PHE A 622 -1.80 -21.61 8.57
CA PHE A 622 -2.36 -22.96 8.55
C PHE A 622 -1.30 -24.03 8.26
N GLY A 623 -0.02 -23.64 8.16
CA GLY A 623 1.09 -24.55 7.90
C GLY A 623 1.25 -24.95 6.43
N GLN A 624 0.55 -24.27 5.52
CA GLN A 624 0.54 -24.57 4.10
C GLN A 624 1.57 -23.72 3.36
N VAL A 625 2.14 -24.31 2.31
CA VAL A 625 3.17 -23.67 1.49
C VAL A 625 2.51 -22.61 0.62
N ARG A 626 3.01 -21.37 0.67
CA ARG A 626 2.49 -20.28 -0.18
C ARG A 626 3.11 -20.34 -1.58
N GLN A 627 2.68 -21.29 -2.41
CA GLN A 627 3.28 -21.55 -3.74
C GLN A 627 3.25 -20.35 -4.71
N TRP A 628 2.37 -19.37 -4.53
CA TRP A 628 2.29 -18.16 -5.36
C TRP A 628 3.01 -16.95 -4.76
N ASP A 629 3.66 -17.09 -3.61
CA ASP A 629 4.25 -15.95 -2.91
C ASP A 629 5.63 -15.59 -3.47
N ASN A 630 5.66 -14.47 -4.18
CA ASN A 630 6.87 -13.88 -4.76
C ASN A 630 7.28 -12.57 -4.08
N SER A 631 6.74 -12.30 -2.88
CA SER A 631 6.78 -10.96 -2.27
C SER A 631 7.17 -10.96 -0.79
N THR A 632 7.18 -12.12 -0.13
CA THR A 632 7.56 -12.19 1.28
C THR A 632 9.06 -12.05 1.44
N TRP A 633 9.46 -11.09 2.27
CA TRP A 633 10.85 -10.88 2.64
C TRP A 633 11.20 -11.77 3.83
N VAL A 634 12.34 -12.46 3.77
CA VAL A 634 12.87 -13.26 4.86
C VAL A 634 14.29 -12.81 5.18
N SER A 635 14.58 -12.59 6.46
CA SER A 635 15.90 -12.16 6.92
C SER A 635 16.52 -13.18 7.87
N ALA A 636 17.83 -13.40 7.75
CA ALA A 636 18.64 -14.25 8.61
C ALA A 636 19.52 -13.40 9.53
N ARG A 637 19.59 -13.76 10.82
CA ARG A 637 20.37 -13.05 11.84
C ARG A 637 21.03 -14.03 12.80
N ILE A 638 22.21 -13.71 13.29
CA ILE A 638 22.85 -14.46 14.37
C ILE A 638 22.28 -14.03 15.74
N ASP A 639 22.08 -14.99 16.65
CA ASP A 639 21.61 -14.67 18.00
C ASP A 639 22.69 -13.94 18.82
N VAL A 640 22.48 -12.65 19.05
CA VAL A 640 23.47 -11.78 19.71
C VAL A 640 23.87 -12.32 21.10
N LYS A 641 22.92 -12.90 21.85
CA LYS A 641 23.16 -13.36 23.23
C LYS A 641 24.13 -14.55 23.35
N GLY A 642 24.40 -15.27 22.26
CA GLY A 642 25.35 -16.40 22.22
C GLY A 642 26.47 -16.22 21.21
N SER A 643 26.55 -15.06 20.55
CA SER A 643 27.44 -14.87 19.41
C SER A 643 28.92 -14.69 19.75
N ASN A 644 29.29 -14.39 21.00
CA ASN A 644 30.67 -14.03 21.38
C ASN A 644 31.32 -12.94 20.47
N GLY A 645 30.51 -12.07 19.87
CA GLY A 645 30.97 -11.05 18.93
C GLY A 645 31.00 -11.49 17.47
N ALA A 646 30.60 -12.73 17.15
CA ALA A 646 30.49 -13.24 15.79
C ALA A 646 29.59 -12.36 14.93
N THR A 647 30.04 -12.12 13.70
CA THR A 647 29.27 -11.43 12.68
C THR A 647 28.83 -12.41 11.60
N LEU A 648 27.56 -12.34 11.23
CA LEU A 648 27.05 -12.99 10.02
C LEU A 648 27.32 -12.04 8.85
N SER A 649 27.85 -12.51 7.72
CA SER A 649 27.99 -11.74 6.47
C SER A 649 27.09 -12.29 5.36
N GLY A 650 27.08 -11.66 4.18
CA GLY A 650 26.43 -12.18 2.98
C GLY A 650 25.01 -11.67 2.72
N GLY A 651 24.27 -12.41 1.89
CA GLY A 651 22.89 -12.12 1.51
C GLY A 651 21.91 -12.45 2.64
N LYS A 652 21.88 -11.61 3.69
CA LYS A 652 21.06 -11.83 4.91
C LYS A 652 19.57 -11.64 4.72
N VAL A 653 19.15 -11.08 3.60
CA VAL A 653 17.75 -10.79 3.30
C VAL A 653 17.49 -11.26 1.89
N ASN A 654 16.42 -12.03 1.69
CA ASN A 654 15.97 -12.39 0.36
C ASN A 654 14.44 -12.46 0.30
N VAL A 655 13.89 -12.42 -0.90
CA VAL A 655 12.45 -12.48 -1.18
C VAL A 655 12.10 -13.89 -1.62
N THR A 656 10.90 -14.36 -1.24
CA THR A 656 10.40 -15.64 -1.72
C THR A 656 10.22 -15.64 -3.23
N LYS A 657 10.43 -16.79 -3.85
CA LYS A 657 10.03 -17.13 -5.20
C LYS A 657 9.28 -18.45 -5.13
N GLU A 658 8.02 -18.42 -5.53
CA GLU A 658 7.10 -19.57 -5.45
C GLU A 658 6.99 -20.13 -4.02
N GLY A 659 7.02 -19.23 -3.03
CA GLY A 659 7.01 -19.58 -1.61
C GLY A 659 8.32 -20.13 -1.05
N GLU A 660 9.38 -20.24 -1.85
CA GLU A 660 10.71 -20.67 -1.41
C GLU A 660 11.66 -19.48 -1.31
N VAL A 661 12.55 -19.48 -0.33
CA VAL A 661 13.58 -18.45 -0.15
C VAL A 661 14.95 -19.12 -0.09
N GLU A 662 15.93 -18.50 -0.73
CA GLU A 662 17.29 -19.03 -0.81
C GLU A 662 18.30 -18.00 -0.31
N PHE A 663 19.05 -18.33 0.75
CA PHE A 663 20.15 -17.51 1.23
C PHE A 663 21.45 -18.05 0.67
N ARG A 664 22.19 -17.21 -0.06
CA ARG A 664 23.50 -17.57 -0.63
C ARG A 664 24.60 -16.77 0.03
N LYS A 665 25.79 -17.36 0.12
CA LYS A 665 27.02 -16.73 0.61
C LYS A 665 26.89 -16.21 2.04
N LEU A 666 26.08 -16.87 2.88
CA LEU A 666 26.10 -16.57 4.31
C LEU A 666 27.41 -17.09 4.88
N ASN A 667 28.07 -16.35 5.73
CA ASN A 667 29.25 -16.85 6.44
C ASN A 667 29.35 -16.22 7.82
N VAL A 668 30.10 -16.86 8.72
CA VAL A 668 30.35 -16.36 10.07
C VAL A 668 31.86 -16.31 10.25
N ASP A 669 32.34 -15.22 10.84
CA ASP A 669 33.75 -14.82 10.90
C ASP A 669 34.57 -15.49 12.00
N ILE A 670 33.93 -16.14 12.98
CA ILE A 670 34.64 -16.79 14.09
C ILE A 670 34.14 -18.21 14.36
N GLU A 671 34.99 -19.01 14.98
CA GLU A 671 34.66 -20.36 15.44
C GLU A 671 33.66 -20.34 16.60
N GLY A 672 32.85 -21.40 16.71
CA GLY A 672 31.93 -21.56 17.83
C GLY A 672 30.61 -22.24 17.49
N ASN A 673 29.69 -22.21 18.45
CA ASN A 673 28.31 -22.69 18.26
C ASN A 673 27.38 -21.48 18.15
N PHE A 674 26.69 -21.37 17.03
CA PHE A 674 25.83 -20.22 16.73
C PHE A 674 24.41 -20.66 16.42
N THR A 675 23.43 -19.83 16.78
CA THR A 675 22.05 -20.01 16.35
C THR A 675 21.70 -18.89 15.37
N LEU A 676 21.41 -19.27 14.12
CA LEU A 676 20.79 -18.38 13.15
C LEU A 676 19.28 -18.36 13.39
N LYS A 677 18.70 -17.17 13.35
CA LYS A 677 17.27 -16.90 13.50
C LYS A 677 16.78 -16.27 12.22
N PHE A 678 15.68 -16.79 11.68
CA PHE A 678 15.05 -16.31 10.47
C PHE A 678 13.77 -15.56 10.81
N TYR A 679 13.50 -14.44 10.17
CA TYR A 679 12.33 -13.60 10.40
C TYR A 679 11.63 -13.32 9.07
N ILE A 680 10.30 -13.42 9.07
CA ILE A 680 9.44 -13.06 7.94
C ILE A 680 9.03 -11.59 8.13
N ASP A 681 9.28 -10.76 7.12
CA ASP A 681 8.96 -9.33 7.14
C ASP A 681 7.77 -9.03 6.20
N ARG A 682 6.92 -8.08 6.60
CA ARG A 682 5.67 -7.73 5.91
C ARG A 682 5.82 -6.66 4.83
N GLY A 683 7.04 -6.38 4.39
CA GLY A 683 7.27 -5.62 3.15
C GLY A 683 7.12 -4.11 3.26
N GLU A 684 7.13 -3.52 4.45
CA GLU A 684 7.32 -2.07 4.57
C GLU A 684 8.81 -1.75 4.45
N GLU A 685 9.25 -1.45 3.22
CA GLU A 685 10.60 -0.97 2.92
C GLU A 685 10.97 0.17 3.89
N GLY A 686 11.84 -0.12 4.86
CA GLY A 686 12.38 0.87 5.80
C GLY A 686 11.80 0.86 7.22
N GLY A 687 10.83 0.00 7.53
CA GLY A 687 10.37 -0.21 8.91
C GLY A 687 11.41 -0.93 9.75
N GLY A 688 12.01 -0.27 10.74
CA GLY A 688 12.97 -0.90 11.65
C GLY A 688 12.36 -2.14 12.32
N MET A 689 12.88 -3.33 12.02
CA MET A 689 12.36 -4.62 12.51
C MET A 689 12.29 -4.67 14.05
N THR A 690 11.07 -4.59 14.60
CA THR A 690 10.82 -4.70 16.04
C THR A 690 10.60 -6.16 16.45
N GLY A 691 11.60 -6.79 17.06
CA GLY A 691 11.47 -7.82 18.12
C GLY A 691 10.52 -9.03 17.95
N GLY A 692 10.06 -9.40 16.76
CA GLY A 692 9.17 -10.56 16.55
C GLY A 692 9.83 -11.91 16.89
N GLU A 693 9.02 -12.95 17.12
CA GLU A 693 9.52 -14.32 17.25
C GLU A 693 10.14 -14.80 15.92
N PRO A 694 11.25 -15.55 15.95
CA PRO A 694 11.85 -16.08 14.73
C PRO A 694 10.93 -17.13 14.08
N ALA A 695 10.74 -17.01 12.77
CA ALA A 695 9.97 -17.95 11.96
C ALA A 695 10.66 -19.32 11.79
N ALA A 696 12.00 -19.36 11.94
CA ALA A 696 12.80 -20.57 12.05
C ALA A 696 14.12 -20.31 12.79
N THR A 697 14.75 -21.38 13.27
CA THR A 697 16.08 -21.34 13.87
C THR A 697 16.97 -22.46 13.35
N LEU A 698 18.25 -22.18 13.11
CA LEU A 698 19.26 -23.15 12.69
C LEU A 698 20.47 -23.07 13.63
N ASN A 699 20.87 -24.19 14.20
CA ASN A 699 22.09 -24.28 15.00
C ASN A 699 23.27 -24.68 14.10
N LEU A 700 24.31 -23.85 14.07
CA LEU A 700 25.55 -24.07 13.33
C LEU A 700 26.69 -24.29 14.30
N ARG A 701 27.56 -25.25 13.97
CA ARG A 701 28.84 -25.46 14.67
C ARG A 701 29.97 -25.20 13.69
N ILE A 702 30.72 -24.13 13.95
CA ILE A 702 31.85 -23.70 13.13
C ILE A 702 33.11 -24.15 13.85
N GLY A 703 33.81 -25.09 13.23
CA GLY A 703 35.04 -25.66 13.76
C GLY A 703 36.25 -24.81 13.43
N GLN A 704 37.36 -25.10 14.11
CA GLN A 704 38.68 -24.68 13.67
C GLN A 704 39.03 -25.40 12.38
N ASP A 705 39.65 -24.71 11.43
CA ASP A 705 40.30 -25.40 10.31
C ASP A 705 41.43 -26.26 10.89
N PRO A 706 41.38 -27.60 10.77
CA PRO A 706 42.43 -28.46 11.29
C PRO A 706 43.77 -28.23 10.61
N THR A 707 43.78 -27.64 9.42
CA THR A 707 45.00 -27.20 8.72
C THR A 707 45.59 -25.99 9.43
N GLU A 708 44.75 -24.99 9.73
CA GLU A 708 45.13 -23.79 10.47
C GLU A 708 45.56 -24.13 11.90
N ALA A 709 44.81 -24.94 12.66
CA ALA A 709 45.20 -25.36 14.00
C ALA A 709 46.53 -26.14 14.02
N ARG A 710 46.82 -26.93 12.98
CA ARG A 710 48.11 -27.62 12.82
C ARG A 710 49.23 -26.64 12.48
N LEU A 711 48.98 -25.69 11.57
CA LEU A 711 49.91 -24.61 11.23
C LEU A 711 50.20 -23.74 12.45
N GLU A 712 49.17 -23.32 13.18
CA GLU A 712 49.27 -22.53 14.41
C GLU A 712 50.08 -23.28 15.46
N GLY A 713 49.86 -24.59 15.66
CA GLY A 713 50.68 -25.41 16.56
C GLY A 713 52.15 -25.49 16.14
N ILE A 714 52.43 -25.61 14.84
CA ILE A 714 53.80 -25.61 14.30
C ILE A 714 54.45 -24.23 14.47
N CYS A 715 53.72 -23.14 14.20
CA CYS A 715 54.23 -21.79 14.27
C CYS A 715 54.34 -21.27 15.72
N HIS A 716 53.44 -21.64 16.64
CA HIS A 716 53.61 -21.37 18.08
C HIS A 716 54.81 -22.12 18.65
N GLY A 717 55.01 -23.38 18.24
CA GLY A 717 56.22 -24.12 18.58
C GLY A 717 57.50 -23.42 18.11
N LEU A 718 57.44 -22.64 17.03
CA LEU A 718 58.56 -21.79 16.61
C LEU A 718 58.82 -20.65 17.60
N PHE A 719 57.77 -19.97 18.06
CA PHE A 719 57.87 -18.87 19.01
C PHE A 719 58.46 -19.31 20.36
N ASP A 720 58.01 -20.45 20.88
CA ASP A 720 58.50 -21.00 22.15
C ASP A 720 59.97 -21.39 22.09
N ASN A 721 60.46 -21.77 20.90
CA ASN A 721 61.84 -22.19 20.70
C ASN A 721 62.81 -21.04 20.38
N PHE A 722 62.35 -19.79 20.22
CA PHE A 722 63.26 -18.66 19.92
C PHE A 722 64.38 -18.49 20.96
N HIS A 723 64.08 -18.73 22.23
CA HIS A 723 65.05 -18.65 23.32
C HIS A 723 66.16 -19.72 23.24
N CYS A 724 65.93 -20.82 22.55
CA CYS A 724 66.91 -21.90 22.37
C CYS A 724 67.92 -21.60 21.25
N TYR A 725 67.63 -20.65 20.36
CA TYR A 725 68.43 -20.33 19.18
C TYR A 725 69.17 -18.99 19.27
N ALA A 726 69.14 -18.32 20.43
CA ALA A 726 69.97 -17.17 20.71
C ALA A 726 71.41 -17.64 20.97
N GLY A 727 72.31 -17.46 20.00
CA GLY A 727 73.72 -17.81 20.18
C GLY A 727 74.42 -16.88 21.18
N ASP A 728 75.43 -17.41 21.89
CA ASP A 728 76.27 -16.66 22.85
C ASP A 728 77.14 -15.54 22.21
N GLU A 729 77.08 -15.37 20.89
CA GLU A 729 77.89 -14.38 20.18
C GLU A 729 77.27 -12.98 20.24
N HIS A 730 77.64 -12.24 21.29
CA HIS A 730 77.46 -10.79 21.43
C HIS A 730 78.30 -10.00 20.41
N HIS A 731 78.02 -10.13 19.11
CA HIS A 731 78.42 -9.11 18.14
C HIS A 731 77.38 -7.99 18.15
N GLN A 732 77.76 -6.84 18.73
CA GLN A 732 76.94 -5.64 18.89
C GLN A 732 76.61 -4.96 17.55
N THR A 733 75.78 -5.56 16.71
CA THR A 733 75.03 -4.81 15.70
C THR A 733 73.79 -4.25 16.36
N ASN A 734 73.75 -2.93 16.60
CA ASN A 734 72.64 -2.14 17.17
C ASN A 734 71.90 -2.79 18.36
N LYS A 735 72.01 -2.19 19.55
CA LYS A 735 71.39 -2.60 20.85
C LYS A 735 69.87 -2.92 20.90
N LEU A 736 69.16 -2.96 19.76
CA LEU A 736 67.71 -3.07 19.65
C LEU A 736 67.21 -4.28 18.82
N GLU A 737 68.10 -5.05 18.18
CA GLU A 737 67.72 -6.18 17.34
C GLU A 737 68.14 -7.51 17.96
N SER A 738 67.23 -8.48 17.94
CA SER A 738 67.47 -9.90 18.28
C SER A 738 67.60 -10.70 16.99
N LEU A 739 68.60 -11.57 16.91
CA LEU A 739 68.85 -12.44 15.74
C LEU A 739 68.83 -13.90 16.20
N SER A 740 67.80 -14.64 15.79
CA SER A 740 67.72 -16.09 15.98
C SER A 740 68.05 -16.81 14.68
N THR A 741 68.82 -17.91 14.75
CA THR A 741 69.15 -18.74 13.60
C THR A 741 68.57 -20.14 13.78
N ILE A 742 67.73 -20.58 12.84
CA ILE A 742 67.22 -21.94 12.80
C ILE A 742 67.99 -22.70 11.72
N PRO A 743 68.80 -23.70 12.08
CA PRO A 743 69.67 -24.38 11.12
C PRO A 743 68.85 -25.22 10.13
N PHE A 744 69.41 -25.39 8.92
CA PHE A 744 68.93 -26.40 7.97
C PHE A 744 69.20 -27.82 8.53
N PRO A 745 68.29 -28.80 8.32
CA PRO A 745 67.02 -28.75 7.57
C PRO A 745 65.80 -28.34 8.41
N THR A 746 65.96 -28.07 9.70
CA THR A 746 64.86 -27.74 10.62
C THR A 746 64.07 -26.51 10.15
N SER A 747 64.73 -25.55 9.48
CA SER A 747 64.12 -24.40 8.81
C SER A 747 62.98 -24.78 7.83
N LEU A 748 63.07 -25.94 7.15
CA LEU A 748 62.05 -26.37 6.18
C LEU A 748 60.68 -26.63 6.80
N GLN A 749 60.64 -27.02 8.07
CA GLN A 749 59.38 -27.30 8.78
C GLN A 749 58.61 -26.02 9.10
N TYR A 750 59.30 -24.87 9.08
CA TYR A 750 58.75 -23.56 9.42
C TYR A 750 58.52 -22.65 8.20
N LEU A 751 58.79 -23.13 6.97
CA LEU A 751 58.47 -22.39 5.75
C LEU A 751 57.00 -21.97 5.64
N PRO A 752 56.01 -22.80 6.07
CA PRO A 752 54.62 -22.37 6.06
C PRO A 752 54.30 -21.23 7.06
N CYS A 753 55.21 -20.94 8.00
CA CYS A 753 55.05 -19.88 9.00
C CYS A 753 55.65 -18.53 8.55
N LEU A 754 56.29 -18.45 7.38
CA LEU A 754 57.01 -17.24 6.96
C LEU A 754 56.08 -16.02 6.85
N ASP A 755 54.89 -16.21 6.28
CA ASP A 755 53.90 -15.13 6.13
C ASP A 755 53.40 -14.67 7.51
N ILE A 756 53.18 -15.61 8.44
CA ILE A 756 52.77 -15.32 9.83
C ILE A 756 53.87 -14.55 10.58
N LEU A 757 55.15 -14.92 10.38
CA LEU A 757 56.29 -14.25 11.01
C LEU A 757 56.49 -12.83 10.46
N ASP A 758 56.37 -12.66 9.15
CA ASP A 758 56.50 -11.34 8.50
C ASP A 758 55.37 -10.41 8.95
N GLU A 759 54.13 -10.90 8.97
CA GLU A 759 52.99 -10.18 9.54
C GLU A 759 53.21 -9.83 11.02
N ALA A 760 53.81 -10.74 11.79
CA ALA A 760 54.21 -10.54 13.18
C ALA A 760 55.35 -9.52 13.37
N GLY A 761 55.91 -8.97 12.29
CA GLY A 761 56.96 -7.97 12.32
C GLY A 761 58.37 -8.53 12.48
N PHE A 762 58.54 -9.83 12.20
CA PHE A 762 59.86 -10.47 12.14
C PHE A 762 60.41 -10.38 10.73
N PHE A 763 61.63 -9.87 10.58
CA PHE A 763 62.36 -9.89 9.32
C PHE A 763 63.00 -11.25 9.14
N VAL A 764 62.40 -12.06 8.28
CA VAL A 764 62.88 -13.42 8.01
C VAL A 764 63.68 -13.44 6.71
N HIS A 765 64.88 -14.01 6.73
CA HIS A 765 65.65 -14.30 5.53
C HIS A 765 66.30 -15.69 5.63
N MET A 766 66.39 -16.41 4.52
CA MET A 766 67.21 -17.61 4.45
C MET A 766 68.64 -17.22 4.07
N ASP A 767 69.63 -17.78 4.77
CA ASP A 767 71.02 -17.63 4.37
C ASP A 767 71.40 -18.61 3.26
N ASP A 768 72.62 -18.46 2.73
CA ASP A 768 73.14 -19.29 1.63
C ASP A 768 73.25 -20.79 2.00
N LEU A 769 73.16 -21.13 3.29
CA LEU A 769 73.17 -22.51 3.81
C LEU A 769 71.76 -23.07 4.04
N GLY A 770 70.72 -22.32 3.69
CA GLY A 770 69.32 -22.70 3.89
C GLY A 770 68.83 -22.59 5.35
N SER A 771 69.60 -21.94 6.22
CA SER A 771 69.20 -21.67 7.60
C SER A 771 68.29 -20.44 7.64
N LEU A 772 67.26 -20.48 8.47
CA LEU A 772 66.33 -19.38 8.63
C LEU A 772 66.86 -18.39 9.65
N LYS A 773 67.14 -17.16 9.21
CA LYS A 773 67.61 -16.05 10.04
C LYS A 773 66.45 -15.12 10.32
N ILE A 774 66.04 -15.08 11.58
CA ILE A 774 64.89 -14.32 12.03
C ILE A 774 65.40 -13.13 12.83
N ARG A 775 65.16 -11.92 12.32
CA ARG A 775 65.48 -10.66 13.00
C ARG A 775 64.20 -10.04 13.55
N SER A 776 64.20 -9.64 14.80
CA SER A 776 63.07 -8.91 15.37
C SER A 776 63.55 -7.76 16.24
N HIS A 777 62.68 -6.75 16.38
CA HIS A 777 62.86 -5.76 17.42
C HIS A 777 62.56 -6.43 18.76
N VAL A 778 63.42 -6.25 19.78
CA VAL A 778 63.29 -6.92 21.09
C VAL A 778 61.88 -6.80 21.69
N LYS A 779 61.18 -5.69 21.43
CA LYS A 779 59.80 -5.47 21.89
C LYS A 779 58.77 -6.36 21.22
N ILE A 780 58.93 -6.65 19.93
CA ILE A 780 58.07 -7.57 19.19
C ILE A 780 58.26 -8.97 19.76
N GLU A 781 59.52 -9.35 20.02
CA GLU A 781 59.84 -10.61 20.70
C GLU A 781 59.18 -10.69 22.08
N MET A 782 59.32 -9.67 22.93
CA MET A 782 58.67 -9.61 24.25
C MET A 782 57.14 -9.72 24.18
N MET A 783 56.50 -9.18 23.13
CA MET A 783 55.05 -9.29 22.92
C MET A 783 54.62 -10.66 22.41
N ALA A 784 55.46 -11.28 21.58
CA ALA A 784 55.22 -12.60 21.04
C ALA A 784 55.39 -13.67 22.12
N THR A 785 56.51 -13.67 22.83
CA THR A 785 56.88 -14.69 23.83
C THR A 785 56.30 -14.41 25.22
N GLY A 786 55.91 -13.15 25.50
CA GLY A 786 55.52 -12.71 26.83
C GLY A 786 56.69 -12.59 27.83
N ALA A 787 57.91 -13.00 27.44
CA ALA A 787 59.08 -12.95 28.30
C ALA A 787 59.47 -11.50 28.59
N GLY A 788 59.55 -11.14 29.87
CA GLY A 788 59.87 -9.79 30.32
C GLY A 788 58.76 -8.75 30.11
N LEU A 789 57.57 -9.17 29.67
CA LEU A 789 56.42 -8.29 29.53
C LEU A 789 55.94 -7.81 30.91
N ILE A 790 55.37 -6.62 30.97
CA ILE A 790 54.79 -6.08 32.22
C ILE A 790 53.55 -6.91 32.55
N THR A 791 53.56 -7.61 33.67
CA THR A 791 52.45 -8.45 34.11
C THR A 791 51.73 -7.86 35.32
N LYS A 792 50.59 -8.46 35.67
CA LYS A 792 49.78 -7.99 36.80
C LYS A 792 50.41 -8.35 38.15
N GLU A 793 51.25 -9.38 38.20
CA GLU A 793 51.92 -9.88 39.39
C GLU A 793 53.07 -8.97 39.84
N MET A 794 53.63 -8.18 38.92
CA MET A 794 54.64 -7.16 39.23
C MET A 794 54.03 -6.04 40.09
N ASN A 795 54.78 -5.58 41.09
CA ASN A 795 54.36 -4.42 41.89
C ASN A 795 54.44 -3.12 41.07
N PHE A 796 53.84 -2.04 41.55
CA PHE A 796 53.74 -0.81 40.76
C PHE A 796 55.11 -0.19 40.41
N TRP A 797 56.12 -0.36 41.27
CA TRP A 797 57.49 0.11 41.01
C TRP A 797 58.16 -0.69 39.89
N GLU A 798 58.04 -2.02 39.93
CA GLU A 798 58.56 -2.95 38.92
C GLU A 798 57.94 -2.69 37.55
N ARG A 799 56.62 -2.48 37.48
CA ARG A 799 55.92 -2.17 36.21
C ARG A 799 56.44 -0.90 35.53
N LEU A 800 56.89 0.09 36.31
CA LEU A 800 57.51 1.31 35.79
C LEU A 800 59.04 1.20 35.62
N GLY A 801 59.65 0.11 36.09
CA GLY A 801 61.10 -0.08 36.08
C GLY A 801 61.84 0.89 37.00
N LEU A 802 61.27 1.15 38.18
CA LEU A 802 61.83 2.03 39.20
C LEU A 802 62.17 1.26 40.49
N PRO A 803 63.21 1.66 41.23
CA PRO A 803 63.41 1.17 42.59
C PRO A 803 62.30 1.68 43.52
N MET A 804 61.92 0.88 44.52
CA MET A 804 60.93 1.24 45.54
C MET A 804 61.33 2.55 46.24
N GLY A 805 60.35 3.41 46.53
CA GLY A 805 60.57 4.72 47.15
C GLY A 805 61.11 5.80 46.20
N SER A 806 61.08 5.58 44.88
CA SER A 806 61.49 6.59 43.91
C SER A 806 60.64 7.87 43.98
N SER A 807 61.26 9.04 43.79
CA SER A 807 60.56 10.32 43.86
C SER A 807 59.40 10.45 42.85
N ARG A 808 58.42 11.31 43.14
CA ARG A 808 57.30 11.62 42.23
C ARG A 808 57.75 12.00 40.82
N ALA A 809 58.83 12.77 40.72
CA ALA A 809 59.40 13.18 39.43
C ALA A 809 59.92 11.96 38.63
N SER A 810 60.54 11.00 39.31
CA SER A 810 60.98 9.73 38.72
C SER A 810 59.80 8.88 38.24
N VAL A 811 58.73 8.78 39.05
CA VAL A 811 57.49 8.07 38.70
C VAL A 811 56.86 8.65 37.44
N LYS A 812 56.69 9.97 37.37
CA LYS A 812 56.12 10.65 36.19
C LYS A 812 56.98 10.46 34.93
N LYS A 813 58.31 10.53 35.08
CA LYS A 813 59.26 10.33 33.97
C LYS A 813 59.24 8.88 33.47
N ALA A 814 59.18 7.91 34.37
CA ALA A 814 59.11 6.49 34.03
C ALA A 814 57.79 6.14 33.34
N TYR A 815 56.66 6.65 33.88
CA TYR A 815 55.35 6.50 33.24
C TYR A 815 55.36 7.04 31.82
N PHE A 816 55.83 8.28 31.59
CA PHE A 816 55.89 8.85 30.23
C PHE A 816 56.72 8.00 29.26
N LYS A 817 57.86 7.47 29.73
CA LYS A 817 58.71 6.58 28.93
C LYS A 817 57.99 5.28 28.57
N LYS A 818 57.34 4.63 29.56
CA LYS A 818 56.61 3.37 29.38
C LYS A 818 55.31 3.54 28.59
N SER A 819 54.60 4.65 28.77
CA SER A 819 53.37 4.96 28.05
C SER A 819 53.67 5.17 26.56
N LEU A 820 54.77 5.85 26.21
CA LEU A 820 55.20 5.98 24.81
C LEU A 820 55.65 4.64 24.22
N GLU A 821 56.28 3.79 25.02
CA GLU A 821 56.75 2.47 24.61
C GLU A 821 55.59 1.52 24.27
N TRP A 822 54.54 1.51 25.08
CA TRP A 822 53.43 0.56 24.97
C TRP A 822 52.13 1.18 24.43
N HIS A 823 52.15 2.43 23.95
CA HIS A 823 50.94 3.08 23.43
C HIS A 823 50.36 2.29 22.25
N PRO A 824 49.05 1.96 22.22
CA PRO A 824 48.43 1.17 21.16
C PRO A 824 48.71 1.73 19.75
N ASP A 825 48.80 3.05 19.60
CA ASP A 825 49.06 3.70 18.31
C ASP A 825 50.45 3.41 17.74
N ARG A 826 51.45 3.03 18.56
CA ARG A 826 52.76 2.58 18.06
C ARG A 826 52.73 1.18 17.46
N TRP A 827 51.66 0.43 17.71
CA TRP A 827 51.49 -0.95 17.28
C TRP A 827 50.46 -1.08 16.16
N VAL A 828 50.12 0.02 15.48
CA VAL A 828 49.16 0.02 14.34
C VAL A 828 49.66 -0.81 13.16
N GLN A 829 50.97 -0.90 12.97
CA GLN A 829 51.58 -1.76 11.95
C GLN A 829 51.55 -3.25 12.31
N HIS A 830 51.19 -3.60 13.55
CA HIS A 830 51.04 -4.99 14.01
C HIS A 830 49.67 -5.19 14.69
N PRO A 831 48.56 -5.24 13.91
CA PRO A 831 47.20 -5.24 14.45
C PRO A 831 46.93 -6.35 15.47
N HIS A 832 47.52 -7.53 15.27
CA HIS A 832 47.39 -8.69 16.16
C HIS A 832 48.09 -8.49 17.53
N LEU A 833 49.11 -7.63 17.64
CA LEU A 833 49.76 -7.28 18.92
C LEU A 833 49.11 -6.08 19.62
N ARG A 834 48.21 -5.36 18.95
CA ARG A 834 47.60 -4.14 19.47
C ARG A 834 46.79 -4.39 20.75
N SER A 835 46.09 -5.52 20.85
CA SER A 835 45.34 -5.92 22.06
C SER A 835 46.27 -6.15 23.25
N LYS A 836 47.38 -6.89 23.04
CA LYS A 836 48.42 -7.11 24.05
C LYS A 836 49.09 -5.80 24.48
N ALA A 837 49.41 -4.91 23.53
CA ALA A 837 49.94 -3.58 23.83
C ALA A 837 48.99 -2.73 24.69
N THR A 838 47.68 -2.80 24.38
CA THR A 838 46.65 -2.11 25.16
C THR A 838 46.61 -2.63 26.59
N ALA A 839 46.63 -3.95 26.79
CA ALA A 839 46.66 -4.54 28.13
C ALA A 839 47.90 -4.10 28.95
N VAL A 840 49.08 -4.10 28.33
CA VAL A 840 50.32 -3.62 28.97
C VAL A 840 50.25 -2.13 29.31
N PHE A 841 49.72 -1.31 28.39
CA PHE A 841 49.54 0.12 28.61
C PHE A 841 48.58 0.42 29.76
N GLU A 842 47.52 -0.38 29.92
CA GLU A 842 46.61 -0.30 31.05
C GLU A 842 47.32 -0.62 32.37
N LEU A 843 48.15 -1.66 32.42
CA LEU A 843 48.94 -2.01 33.61
C LEU A 843 49.96 -0.91 33.98
N VAL A 844 50.58 -0.28 32.98
CA VAL A 844 51.48 0.89 33.16
C VAL A 844 50.70 2.09 33.73
N SER A 845 49.49 2.33 33.21
CA SER A 845 48.63 3.43 33.66
C SER A 845 48.07 3.18 35.05
N GLU A 846 47.74 1.93 35.38
CA GLU A 846 47.38 1.49 36.73
C GLU A 846 48.52 1.75 37.72
N ALA A 847 49.74 1.30 37.40
CA ALA A 847 50.91 1.49 38.25
C ALA A 847 51.18 2.98 38.56
N TYR A 848 51.08 3.84 37.55
CA TYR A 848 51.24 5.28 37.73
C TYR A 848 50.16 5.88 38.64
N ARG A 849 48.90 5.47 38.50
CA ARG A 849 47.81 5.93 39.38
C ARG A 849 48.03 5.49 40.82
N GLY A 850 48.41 4.23 41.03
CA GLY A 850 48.71 3.69 42.35
C GLY A 850 49.82 4.46 43.06
N LEU A 851 50.97 4.62 42.40
CA LEU A 851 52.12 5.33 42.98
C LEU A 851 51.87 6.82 43.17
N SER A 852 51.16 7.48 42.24
CA SER A 852 50.87 8.91 42.37
C SER A 852 49.94 9.20 43.54
N GLY A 853 48.91 8.37 43.74
CA GLY A 853 47.99 8.51 44.88
C GLY A 853 48.67 8.29 46.23
N CYS A 854 49.58 7.31 46.29
CA CYS A 854 50.40 7.03 47.47
C CYS A 854 51.30 8.21 47.89
N ILE A 855 51.99 8.83 46.92
CA ILE A 855 52.96 9.89 47.20
C ILE A 855 52.26 11.20 47.64
N ASP A 856 51.00 11.39 47.23
CA ASP A 856 50.21 12.60 47.55
C ASP A 856 49.50 12.52 48.92
N ALA A 857 49.45 11.35 49.56
CA ALA A 857 48.91 11.21 50.91
C ALA A 857 49.94 11.73 51.94
N GLU A 858 49.78 12.98 52.38
CA GLU A 858 50.63 13.63 53.37
C GLU A 858 50.81 12.77 54.63
N GLY A 859 51.99 12.16 54.78
CA GLY A 859 52.38 11.35 55.96
C GLY A 859 52.42 9.84 55.77
N GLY A 860 52.14 9.30 54.58
CA GLY A 860 52.28 7.87 54.29
C GLY A 860 53.75 7.43 54.18
N ASP A 861 54.13 6.39 54.91
CA ASP A 861 55.43 5.70 54.73
C ASP A 861 55.56 5.28 53.25
N PRO A 862 56.61 5.69 52.52
CA PRO A 862 56.84 5.28 51.14
C PRO A 862 56.89 3.76 50.94
N ASN A 863 57.16 2.99 52.01
CA ASN A 863 57.15 1.52 52.00
C ASN A 863 55.77 0.91 52.25
N SER A 864 54.76 1.73 52.57
CA SER A 864 53.34 1.33 52.64
C SER A 864 52.71 1.16 51.25
N CYS A 865 53.47 1.41 50.19
CA CYS A 865 53.14 1.26 48.78
C CYS A 865 54.26 0.49 48.06
#